data_AF-D6AVC7-F1
#
_entry.id   AF-D6AVC7-F1
#
_cell.length_a   1.000
_cell.length_b   1.000
_cell.length_c   1.000
_cell.angle_alpha   90.00
_cell.angle_beta   90.00
_cell.angle_gamma   90.00
#
_symmetry.space_group_name_H-M   'P 1'
#
loop_
_entity.id
_entity.type
_entity.pdbx_description
1 polymer ?
#
loop_
_entity_poly.entity_id
_entity_poly.type
_entity_poly.pdbx_seq_one_letter_code
_entity_poly.pdbx_strand_id
1 'polypeptide(L)'
;MNRWVGIVSLREPAAPTPVHRIALAIEAARRRTSYSLDGRQVPYERMRAALRRLGQTYAARSEWGQWTYCVDLTGDFFDGGLVGRLPAWLATDLRAELGRKPAASASDRARQHRSDGARAQSRGGSASRRRKPAASAPARKASGSARAAHRKADDPLRPYVRVVRQLAVLEVPPLTLAQPPAALVGTFGETVRTAIQDIAGEWDVDEQTTAWMGLASMHISRLYESGLSETTVTSHVLGMLDQLGRSTIDVILIDAWIAQRQPEKVGTQASEHNRRSTEARRLLGQWATERGLVQMGAGEAQRPAPSVAEGVARQIFGLLSLTGAHEIARRLVDVICVGLDHGTDQIGGADPLTEAQTLFAKDGLSYEYAEEGPDHDKRYIAIARTGGGRSARGEGRNKKAARVAAVRALLRDLPPARRPAARPAKTAPITAPPQPYRNAPPRGHRDALSDLVAMFELDDRLIAGFLTQALTHSSYVHENRTDVAAHHQRDNQLLAHHGSLVLNHLAKHARVGRILAHGLVPDEDEARMHTPANEDTARLGTALALADGMRTGRGEDSQRRSTVADAAQSVAATAWRLHGTRLLRRRPAVLDGWLSELQYQHEPVTALNLLTTMFGMTHHYEYERTGLDHLQTFTSTLVLSDARGRVHRWAVPPEGPSSKSDADKTTAQDVLEILAAPADDLVDALTMAERDLLRYLLRAQLDGLATTTARQRIRIISGGLLGTDLLATGDLDAFCAWARRVHDLLHAEDDTVPPPLGRLFRIMVRRHPTLLAAS
;
A
#
# COMPACT_ATOMS: atom_id res chain seq x y z
N MET A 1 47.50 23.12 40.17
CA MET A 1 46.27 23.09 40.99
C MET A 1 45.08 23.08 40.03
N ASN A 2 44.35 21.95 39.96
CA ASN A 2 42.96 21.72 39.52
C ASN A 2 42.39 22.35 38.21
N ARG A 3 41.50 21.75 37.40
CA ARG A 3 41.02 20.37 37.13
C ARG A 3 39.86 20.50 36.09
N TRP A 4 39.76 19.55 35.16
CA TRP A 4 38.60 19.07 34.38
C TRP A 4 38.07 19.78 33.11
N VAL A 5 38.01 18.91 32.09
CA VAL A 5 37.42 18.95 30.73
C VAL A 5 36.08 18.19 30.77
N GLY A 6 35.13 18.56 29.91
CA GLY A 6 33.91 17.79 29.63
C GLY A 6 33.42 18.02 28.20
N ILE A 7 33.70 17.05 27.34
CA ILE A 7 33.46 17.02 25.88
C ILE A 7 31.98 16.77 25.58
N VAL A 8 31.39 17.60 24.71
CA VAL A 8 30.12 17.33 24.04
C VAL A 8 30.41 16.39 22.87
N SER A 9 30.02 15.11 22.98
CA SER A 9 30.12 14.15 21.88
C SER A 9 29.21 14.57 20.72
N LEU A 10 29.84 14.87 19.60
CA LEU A 10 29.27 14.77 18.26
C LEU A 10 28.65 13.37 18.11
N ARG A 11 27.33 13.29 17.99
CA ARG A 11 26.67 12.04 17.58
C ARG A 11 26.93 11.87 16.09
N GLU A 12 27.68 10.84 15.74
CA GLU A 12 27.68 10.27 14.39
C GLU A 12 26.23 9.95 13.97
N PRO A 13 25.86 10.16 12.70
CA PRO A 13 24.53 9.81 12.22
C PRO A 13 24.34 8.30 12.34
N ALA A 14 23.29 7.87 13.06
CA ALA A 14 22.88 6.49 13.05
C ALA A 14 22.52 6.08 11.61
N ALA A 15 23.01 4.92 11.16
CA ALA A 15 22.64 4.32 9.89
C ALA A 15 21.10 4.25 9.74
N PRO A 16 20.56 4.32 8.51
CA PRO A 16 19.12 4.17 8.27
C PRO A 16 18.61 2.92 8.98
N THR A 17 17.51 3.11 9.71
CA THR A 17 16.92 2.06 10.55
C THR A 17 16.30 1.03 9.62
N PRO A 18 16.85 -0.20 9.49
CA PRO A 18 16.38 -1.12 8.48
C PRO A 18 14.95 -1.57 8.82
N VAL A 19 14.19 -2.08 7.84
CA VAL A 19 12.76 -2.42 7.97
C VAL A 19 12.49 -3.35 9.18
N HIS A 20 13.41 -4.28 9.47
CA HIS A 20 13.35 -5.12 10.66
C HIS A 20 13.48 -4.33 11.98
N ARG A 21 14.17 -3.18 12.04
CA ARG A 21 14.25 -2.33 13.24
C ARG A 21 12.99 -1.50 13.46
N ILE A 22 12.22 -1.20 12.42
CA ILE A 22 10.87 -0.66 12.56
C ILE A 22 9.95 -1.77 13.09
N ALA A 23 10.08 -3.00 12.61
CA ALA A 23 9.40 -4.16 13.19
C ALA A 23 9.84 -4.42 14.65
N LEU A 24 11.12 -4.33 14.98
CA LEU A 24 11.66 -4.44 16.35
C LEU A 24 11.28 -3.25 17.23
N ALA A 25 11.07 -2.05 16.69
CA ALA A 25 10.57 -0.88 17.43
C ALA A 25 9.06 -0.99 17.68
N ILE A 26 8.30 -1.47 16.68
CA ILE A 26 6.89 -1.85 16.81
C ILE A 26 6.75 -3.01 17.79
N GLU A 27 7.66 -3.97 17.79
CA GLU A 27 7.63 -5.13 18.68
C GLU A 27 8.15 -4.81 20.08
N ALA A 28 9.16 -3.95 20.21
CA ALA A 28 9.55 -3.37 21.49
C ALA A 28 8.45 -2.46 22.07
N ALA A 29 7.65 -1.80 21.23
CA ALA A 29 6.44 -1.09 21.64
C ALA A 29 5.33 -2.08 22.07
N ARG A 30 5.07 -3.14 21.29
CA ARG A 30 4.12 -4.23 21.60
C ARG A 30 4.45 -4.93 22.92
N ARG A 31 5.74 -5.15 23.21
CA ARG A 31 6.28 -5.73 24.46
C ARG A 31 6.16 -4.79 25.67
N ARG A 32 5.95 -3.48 25.46
CA ARG A 32 5.76 -2.47 26.53
C ARG A 32 4.28 -2.16 26.82
N THR A 33 3.37 -2.53 25.92
CA THR A 33 1.92 -2.37 26.09
C THR A 33 1.30 -3.54 26.86
N SER A 34 0.93 -3.28 28.11
CA SER A 34 0.05 -4.13 28.91
C SER A 34 -1.30 -3.44 29.10
N TYR A 35 -2.38 -4.21 29.01
CA TYR A 35 -3.74 -3.71 29.13
C TYR A 35 -4.33 -4.05 30.50
N SER A 36 -4.99 -3.08 31.12
CA SER A 36 -5.70 -3.32 32.38
C SER A 36 -7.07 -3.94 32.11
N LEU A 37 -7.25 -5.19 32.52
CA LEU A 37 -8.55 -5.86 32.55
C LEU A 37 -8.94 -6.08 34.02
N ASP A 38 -9.98 -5.40 34.49
CA ASP A 38 -10.46 -5.45 35.88
C ASP A 38 -9.33 -5.26 36.93
N GLY A 39 -8.41 -4.33 36.66
CA GLY A 39 -7.27 -4.01 37.54
C GLY A 39 -6.07 -4.95 37.40
N ARG A 40 -6.10 -5.94 36.50
CA ARG A 40 -4.95 -6.82 36.20
C ARG A 40 -4.29 -6.43 34.88
N GLN A 41 -2.96 -6.36 34.88
CA GLN A 41 -2.18 -6.13 33.66
C GLN A 41 -2.08 -7.42 32.84
N VAL A 42 -2.54 -7.37 31.59
CA VAL A 42 -2.49 -8.47 30.63
C VAL A 42 -1.59 -8.03 29.46
N PRO A 43 -0.49 -8.74 29.18
CA PRO A 43 0.36 -8.43 28.02
C PRO A 43 -0.43 -8.51 26.72
N TYR A 44 -0.14 -7.61 25.76
CA TYR A 44 -0.80 -7.53 24.45
C TYR A 44 -0.96 -8.90 23.78
N GLU A 45 0.13 -9.68 23.68
CA GLU A 45 0.12 -11.00 23.02
C GLU A 45 -0.88 -11.97 23.63
N ARG A 46 -1.00 -11.94 24.96
CA ARG A 46 -1.91 -12.81 25.69
C ARG A 46 -3.37 -12.38 25.49
N MET A 47 -3.62 -11.07 25.40
CA MET A 47 -4.93 -10.51 25.10
C MET A 47 -5.35 -10.84 23.65
N ARG A 48 -4.46 -10.63 22.68
CA ARG A 48 -4.68 -10.93 21.26
C ARG A 48 -4.98 -12.42 21.03
N ALA A 49 -4.21 -13.30 21.64
CA ALA A 49 -4.44 -14.74 21.54
C ALA A 49 -5.79 -15.16 22.16
N ALA A 50 -6.20 -14.54 23.27
CA ALA A 50 -7.50 -14.81 23.89
C ALA A 50 -8.67 -14.31 23.01
N LEU A 51 -8.57 -13.11 22.44
CA LEU A 51 -9.56 -12.56 21.52
C LEU A 51 -9.72 -13.42 20.25
N ARG A 52 -8.61 -13.90 19.69
CA ARG A 52 -8.64 -14.84 18.55
C ARG A 52 -9.37 -16.14 18.87
N ARG A 53 -9.07 -16.76 20.02
CA ARG A 53 -9.72 -18.01 20.44
C ARG A 53 -11.21 -17.82 20.76
N LEU A 54 -11.58 -16.70 21.38
CA LEU A 54 -12.98 -16.35 21.61
C LEU A 54 -13.71 -16.09 20.30
N GLY A 55 -13.10 -15.35 19.37
CA GLY A 55 -13.60 -15.18 18.01
C GLY A 55 -13.90 -16.52 17.34
N GLN A 56 -12.92 -17.43 17.31
CA GLN A 56 -13.11 -18.78 16.75
C GLN A 56 -14.26 -19.54 17.43
N THR A 57 -14.44 -19.37 18.75
CA THR A 57 -15.54 -19.99 19.50
C THR A 57 -16.90 -19.41 19.12
N TYR A 58 -17.01 -18.08 18.92
CA TYR A 58 -18.24 -17.44 18.46
C TYR A 58 -18.56 -17.80 17.00
N ALA A 59 -17.55 -17.87 16.14
CA ALA A 59 -17.72 -18.32 14.76
C ALA A 59 -18.26 -19.76 14.70
N ALA A 60 -17.72 -20.67 15.52
CA ALA A 60 -18.22 -22.04 15.62
C ALA A 60 -19.67 -22.15 16.11
N ARG A 61 -20.18 -21.12 16.80
CA ARG A 61 -21.58 -21.01 17.26
C ARG A 61 -22.47 -20.18 16.33
N SER A 62 -21.96 -19.71 15.19
CA SER A 62 -22.64 -18.81 14.27
C SER A 62 -23.03 -17.45 14.89
N GLU A 63 -22.28 -17.01 15.90
CA GLU A 63 -22.46 -15.75 16.63
C GLU A 63 -21.63 -14.62 15.98
N TRP A 64 -21.98 -14.30 14.73
CA TRP A 64 -21.17 -13.44 13.85
C TRP A 64 -20.95 -12.01 14.36
N GLY A 65 -21.91 -11.44 15.10
CA GLY A 65 -21.76 -10.12 15.71
C GLY A 65 -20.67 -10.08 16.79
N GLN A 66 -20.55 -11.14 17.60
CA GLN A 66 -19.53 -11.27 18.64
C GLN A 66 -18.17 -11.66 18.05
N TRP A 67 -18.16 -12.48 16.99
CA TRP A 67 -16.95 -12.75 16.21
C TRP A 67 -16.37 -11.47 15.58
N THR A 68 -17.19 -10.70 14.87
CA THR A 68 -16.78 -9.46 14.21
C THR A 68 -16.22 -8.47 15.22
N TYR A 69 -16.88 -8.34 16.38
CA TYR A 69 -16.41 -7.51 17.47
C TYR A 69 -15.04 -7.95 18.02
N CYS A 70 -14.79 -9.25 18.16
CA CYS A 70 -13.46 -9.75 18.58
C CYS A 70 -12.37 -9.48 17.53
N VAL A 71 -12.70 -9.55 16.24
CA VAL A 71 -11.77 -9.26 15.13
C VAL A 71 -11.43 -7.78 15.07
N ASP A 72 -12.44 -6.91 15.08
CA ASP A 72 -12.28 -5.46 15.05
C ASP A 72 -11.51 -4.97 16.28
N LEU A 73 -11.87 -5.45 17.47
CA LEU A 73 -11.17 -5.10 18.72
C LEU A 73 -9.71 -5.57 18.71
N THR A 74 -9.39 -6.68 18.06
CA THR A 74 -7.99 -7.15 17.93
C THR A 74 -7.13 -6.17 17.11
N GLY A 75 -7.75 -5.45 16.16
CA GLY A 75 -7.14 -4.34 15.42
C GLY A 75 -6.97 -3.09 16.28
N ASP A 76 -8.01 -2.69 17.03
CA ASP A 76 -8.01 -1.46 17.85
C ASP A 76 -6.95 -1.46 18.98
N PHE A 77 -6.56 -2.63 19.48
CA PHE A 77 -5.46 -2.78 20.46
C PHE A 77 -4.05 -2.47 19.89
N PHE A 78 -3.91 -2.17 18.58
CA PHE A 78 -2.62 -1.84 17.95
C PHE A 78 -2.32 -0.32 17.92
N ASP A 79 -3.34 0.53 17.86
CA ASP A 79 -3.18 1.98 17.61
C ASP A 79 -2.98 2.83 18.89
N GLY A 80 -2.65 2.20 20.02
CA GLY A 80 -2.48 2.90 21.31
C GLY A 80 -3.78 3.46 21.90
N GLY A 81 -4.94 3.08 21.36
CA GLY A 81 -6.25 3.45 21.89
C GLY A 81 -6.47 2.88 23.29
N LEU A 82 -6.85 3.74 24.25
CA LEU A 82 -7.41 3.29 25.52
C LEU A 82 -8.72 2.55 25.22
N VAL A 83 -8.69 1.22 25.32
CA VAL A 83 -9.91 0.43 25.22
C VAL A 83 -10.81 0.84 26.38
N GLY A 84 -11.95 1.46 26.04
CA GLY A 84 -12.99 1.79 27.00
C GLY A 84 -13.52 0.55 27.73
N ARG A 85 -14.55 0.71 28.55
CA ARG A 85 -15.12 -0.40 29.31
C ARG A 85 -15.65 -1.48 28.34
N LEU A 86 -15.04 -2.67 28.37
CA LEU A 86 -15.45 -3.80 27.52
C LEU A 86 -16.91 -4.18 27.77
N PRO A 87 -17.64 -4.67 26.75
CA PRO A 87 -18.97 -5.24 26.95
C PRO A 87 -18.96 -6.33 28.01
N ALA A 88 -20.00 -6.40 28.84
CA ALA A 88 -20.05 -7.34 29.97
C ALA A 88 -19.94 -8.81 29.54
N TRP A 89 -20.46 -9.16 28.35
CA TRP A 89 -20.33 -10.48 27.76
C TRP A 89 -18.87 -10.81 27.44
N LEU A 90 -18.16 -9.92 26.74
CA LEU A 90 -16.77 -10.13 26.32
C LEU A 90 -15.82 -10.09 27.51
N ALA A 91 -16.04 -9.19 28.48
CA ALA A 91 -15.24 -9.13 29.71
C ALA A 91 -15.33 -10.45 30.50
N THR A 92 -16.51 -11.07 30.52
CA THR A 92 -16.72 -12.36 31.20
C THR A 92 -16.02 -13.51 30.48
N ASP A 93 -16.13 -13.54 29.15
CA ASP A 93 -15.52 -14.60 28.34
C ASP A 93 -13.99 -14.46 28.26
N LEU A 94 -13.46 -13.23 28.20
CA LEU A 94 -12.03 -12.96 28.31
C LEU A 94 -11.48 -13.34 29.69
N ARG A 95 -12.23 -13.09 30.78
CA ARG A 95 -11.83 -13.56 32.11
C ARG A 95 -11.71 -15.09 32.16
N ALA A 96 -12.69 -15.80 31.60
CA ALA A 96 -12.67 -17.25 31.53
C ALA A 96 -11.50 -17.76 30.69
N GLU A 97 -11.25 -17.14 29.53
CA GLU A 97 -10.21 -17.56 28.59
C GLU A 97 -8.79 -17.23 29.09
N LEU A 98 -8.59 -16.05 29.68
CA LEU A 98 -7.30 -15.62 30.24
C LEU A 98 -6.98 -16.30 31.59
N GLY A 99 -8.01 -16.78 32.29
CA GLY A 99 -7.90 -17.53 33.55
C GLY A 99 -7.54 -19.01 33.37
N ARG A 100 -7.61 -19.56 32.15
CA ARG A 100 -7.14 -20.92 31.86
C ARG A 100 -5.62 -20.99 31.96
N LYS A 101 -5.08 -21.92 32.76
CA LYS A 101 -3.65 -22.27 32.69
C LYS A 101 -3.35 -22.78 31.26
N PRO A 102 -2.24 -22.37 30.62
CA PRO A 102 -1.85 -22.94 29.34
C PRO A 102 -1.77 -24.46 29.50
N ALA A 103 -2.35 -25.20 28.55
CA ALA A 103 -2.28 -26.64 28.55
C ALA A 103 -0.79 -27.04 28.56
N ALA A 104 -0.39 -27.85 29.53
CA ALA A 104 0.98 -28.34 29.65
C ALA A 104 1.43 -28.97 28.33
N SER A 105 2.65 -28.63 27.93
CA SER A 105 3.30 -29.14 26.73
C SER A 105 3.30 -30.68 26.72
N ALA A 106 3.25 -31.30 25.54
CA ALA A 106 3.35 -32.76 25.41
C ALA A 106 4.67 -33.31 26.01
N SER A 107 5.72 -32.47 26.09
CA SER A 107 6.98 -32.76 26.78
C SER A 107 6.87 -32.89 28.30
N ASP A 108 5.96 -32.15 28.95
CA ASP A 108 5.76 -32.25 30.40
C ASP A 108 5.02 -33.54 30.80
N ARG A 109 4.09 -34.00 29.95
CA ARG A 109 3.41 -35.30 30.15
C ARG A 109 4.35 -36.49 29.97
N ALA A 110 5.33 -36.38 29.07
CA ALA A 110 6.36 -37.41 28.87
C ALA A 110 7.37 -37.47 30.04
N ARG A 111 7.60 -36.34 30.73
CA ARG A 111 8.47 -36.29 31.92
C ARG A 111 7.80 -36.85 33.17
N GLN A 112 6.49 -36.63 33.35
CA GLN A 112 5.72 -37.22 34.46
C GLN A 112 5.47 -38.73 34.30
N HIS A 113 5.35 -39.24 33.07
CA HIS A 113 5.27 -40.69 32.84
C HIS A 113 6.60 -41.44 33.03
N ARG A 114 7.75 -40.75 33.09
CA ARG A 114 9.05 -41.37 33.41
C ARG A 114 9.39 -41.36 34.90
N SER A 115 8.72 -40.54 35.73
CA SER A 115 8.95 -40.50 37.18
C SER A 115 8.12 -41.51 37.98
N ASP A 116 7.03 -42.04 37.41
CA ASP A 116 6.14 -43.00 38.09
C ASP A 116 6.47 -44.47 37.78
N GLY A 117 7.48 -44.73 36.92
CA GLY A 117 7.93 -46.07 36.54
C GLY A 117 8.79 -46.81 37.57
N ALA A 118 8.99 -46.26 38.76
CA ALA A 118 9.86 -46.82 39.79
C ALA A 118 9.16 -46.94 41.14
N ARG A 119 8.04 -47.64 41.21
CA ARG A 119 7.56 -48.28 42.46
C ARG A 119 6.56 -49.42 42.19
N ALA A 120 7.06 -50.64 42.40
CA ALA A 120 6.37 -51.85 42.88
C ALA A 120 5.05 -52.25 42.18
N GLN A 121 5.08 -53.27 41.31
CA GLN A 121 4.84 -54.68 41.69
C GLN A 121 3.61 -54.92 42.60
N SER A 122 2.53 -55.46 42.01
CA SER A 122 2.03 -56.83 42.30
C SER A 122 0.50 -56.94 42.14
N ARG A 123 0.09 -58.10 41.60
CA ARG A 123 -1.27 -58.70 41.61
C ARG A 123 -2.30 -57.99 40.70
N GLY A 124 -3.07 -58.65 39.83
CA GLY A 124 -3.38 -60.06 39.68
C GLY A 124 -4.89 -60.19 39.41
N GLY A 125 -5.25 -60.59 38.18
CA GLY A 125 -6.41 -61.47 37.90
C GLY A 125 -7.86 -60.96 38.02
N SER A 126 -8.56 -61.08 36.89
CA SER A 126 -9.87 -61.76 36.76
C SER A 126 -11.19 -60.94 36.83
N ALA A 127 -11.73 -60.74 35.62
CA ALA A 127 -13.03 -61.24 35.13
C ALA A 127 -14.39 -60.74 35.71
N SER A 128 -15.17 -60.20 34.75
CA SER A 128 -16.52 -60.67 34.34
C SER A 128 -17.76 -60.36 35.20
N ARG A 129 -18.67 -59.55 34.64
CA ARG A 129 -20.06 -59.92 34.21
C ARG A 129 -20.90 -58.64 34.00
N ARG A 130 -21.37 -58.35 32.77
CA ARG A 130 -22.65 -58.77 32.15
C ARG A 130 -23.90 -58.37 32.95
N ARG A 131 -24.70 -57.40 32.44
CA ARG A 131 -26.06 -57.61 31.91
C ARG A 131 -26.81 -56.29 31.59
N LYS A 132 -27.31 -56.21 30.36
CA LYS A 132 -28.47 -55.43 29.83
C LYS A 132 -29.79 -56.18 30.19
N PRO A 133 -31.01 -55.78 29.74
CA PRO A 133 -31.66 -54.47 29.49
C PRO A 133 -33.17 -54.44 29.92
N ALA A 134 -33.92 -53.34 29.70
CA ALA A 134 -35.36 -53.23 29.26
C ALA A 134 -35.91 -51.80 29.57
N ALA A 135 -36.43 -51.03 28.59
CA ALA A 135 -37.86 -50.85 28.19
C ALA A 135 -38.78 -50.38 29.34
N SER A 136 -39.74 -49.43 29.27
CA SER A 136 -40.46 -48.68 28.23
C SER A 136 -41.29 -47.56 28.93
N ALA A 137 -41.73 -46.52 28.18
CA ALA A 137 -42.52 -45.35 28.64
C ALA A 137 -43.94 -45.71 29.21
N PRO A 138 -44.73 -44.79 29.83
CA PRO A 138 -45.40 -43.68 29.12
C PRO A 138 -45.69 -42.38 29.92
N ALA A 139 -46.26 -41.40 29.21
CA ALA A 139 -46.56 -40.02 29.61
C ALA A 139 -47.85 -39.84 30.45
N ARG A 140 -47.90 -38.76 31.25
CA ARG A 140 -49.15 -38.01 31.54
C ARG A 140 -48.89 -36.56 31.97
N LYS A 141 -49.82 -35.69 31.56
CA LYS A 141 -49.73 -34.23 31.40
C LYS A 141 -50.17 -33.43 32.65
N ALA A 142 -49.51 -32.28 32.81
CA ALA A 142 -50.00 -30.91 33.08
C ALA A 142 -50.99 -30.61 34.22
N SER A 143 -50.56 -29.73 35.12
CA SER A 143 -51.37 -28.64 35.70
C SER A 143 -50.44 -27.56 36.28
N GLY A 144 -50.86 -26.28 36.24
CA GLY A 144 -50.29 -25.21 37.07
C GLY A 144 -49.73 -23.96 36.37
N SER A 145 -50.61 -23.08 35.91
CA SER A 145 -50.30 -21.71 35.47
C SER A 145 -49.78 -20.81 36.62
N ALA A 146 -48.90 -19.84 36.34
CA ALA A 146 -49.17 -18.40 36.56
C ALA A 146 -47.92 -17.50 36.44
N ARG A 147 -48.12 -16.41 35.68
CA ARG A 147 -47.51 -15.07 35.77
C ARG A 147 -46.05 -14.87 35.36
N ALA A 148 -45.91 -14.56 34.07
CA ALA A 148 -44.93 -13.63 33.56
C ALA A 148 -45.07 -12.26 34.28
N ALA A 149 -44.01 -11.84 34.96
CA ALA A 149 -43.83 -10.48 35.45
C ALA A 149 -42.59 -9.90 34.75
N HIS A 150 -42.82 -8.80 34.02
CA HIS A 150 -41.83 -7.99 33.33
C HIS A 150 -40.60 -7.69 34.18
N ARG A 151 -39.41 -8.00 33.65
CA ARG A 151 -38.20 -7.23 33.96
C ARG A 151 -37.87 -6.36 32.77
N LYS A 152 -37.84 -5.06 33.05
CA LYS A 152 -37.59 -3.94 32.14
C LYS A 152 -36.41 -4.20 31.21
N ALA A 153 -36.65 -3.94 29.93
CA ALA A 153 -35.62 -3.49 29.01
C ALA A 153 -35.17 -2.08 29.46
N ASP A 154 -33.89 -1.93 29.77
CA ASP A 154 -33.11 -0.68 29.86
C ASP A 154 -31.66 -1.18 29.90
N ASP A 155 -30.83 -1.03 28.86
CA ASP A 155 -30.41 0.20 28.21
C ASP A 155 -29.99 -0.14 26.75
N PRO A 156 -30.28 0.67 25.71
CA PRO A 156 -29.70 0.46 24.39
C PRO A 156 -28.17 0.51 24.48
N LEU A 157 -27.52 -0.56 23.98
CA LEU A 157 -26.08 -0.57 23.72
C LEU A 157 -25.69 0.70 22.97
N ARG A 158 -24.99 1.61 23.63
CA ARG A 158 -24.40 2.78 22.97
C ARG A 158 -23.28 2.27 22.06
N PRO A 159 -23.28 2.59 20.75
CA PRO A 159 -22.17 2.26 19.88
C PRO A 159 -20.95 3.09 20.24
N TYR A 160 -19.77 2.50 20.02
CA TYR A 160 -18.45 3.11 19.86
C TYR A 160 -18.16 4.37 20.72
N VAL A 161 -17.23 4.24 21.66
CA VAL A 161 -16.58 5.42 22.25
C VAL A 161 -15.82 6.10 21.12
N ARG A 162 -16.35 7.26 20.71
CA ARG A 162 -15.81 8.21 19.75
C ARG A 162 -14.27 8.26 19.85
N VAL A 163 -13.57 7.96 18.75
CA VAL A 163 -12.15 8.34 18.58
C VAL A 163 -12.00 9.75 19.12
N VAL A 164 -11.04 9.98 20.02
CA VAL A 164 -10.80 11.31 20.59
C VAL A 164 -10.74 12.29 19.42
N ARG A 165 -11.65 13.28 19.40
CA ARG A 165 -11.81 14.22 18.30
C ARG A 165 -10.53 15.05 18.14
N GLN A 166 -9.62 14.60 17.30
CA GLN A 166 -8.39 15.31 17.00
C GLN A 166 -8.65 16.35 15.91
N LEU A 167 -9.23 17.48 16.32
CA LEU A 167 -9.53 18.61 15.43
C LEU A 167 -8.32 19.54 15.20
N ALA A 168 -7.14 19.14 15.64
CA ALA A 168 -5.94 19.95 15.54
C ALA A 168 -5.54 20.14 14.08
N VAL A 169 -5.16 21.38 13.74
CA VAL A 169 -4.62 21.73 12.43
C VAL A 169 -3.16 22.11 12.62
N LEU A 170 -2.29 21.59 11.76
CA LEU A 170 -0.84 21.76 11.85
C LEU A 170 -0.34 22.69 10.76
N GLU A 171 0.64 23.51 11.10
CA GLU A 171 1.51 24.16 10.13
C GLU A 171 2.72 23.26 9.87
N VAL A 172 2.90 22.89 8.61
CA VAL A 172 4.03 22.12 8.12
C VAL A 172 5.11 23.12 7.68
N PRO A 173 6.29 23.10 8.32
CA PRO A 173 7.33 24.08 8.03
C PRO A 173 7.81 24.00 6.58
N PRO A 174 8.39 25.10 6.05
CA PRO A 174 9.14 25.08 4.80
C PRO A 174 10.12 23.92 4.75
N LEU A 175 10.19 23.24 3.59
CA LEU A 175 11.13 22.14 3.41
C LEU A 175 12.51 22.75 3.21
N THR A 176 13.46 22.41 4.09
CA THR A 176 14.88 22.73 3.88
C THR A 176 15.52 21.53 3.21
N LEU A 177 15.73 21.61 1.90
CA LEU A 177 16.32 20.51 1.13
C LEU A 177 17.82 20.41 1.40
N ALA A 178 18.41 19.24 1.17
CA ALA A 178 19.86 19.10 1.08
C ALA A 178 20.39 19.96 -0.09
N GLN A 179 21.63 20.44 0.02
CA GLN A 179 22.25 21.21 -1.06
C GLN A 179 22.82 20.28 -2.14
N PRO A 180 22.45 20.46 -3.42
CA PRO A 180 23.07 19.76 -4.53
C PRO A 180 24.56 20.09 -4.65
N PRO A 181 25.42 19.16 -5.09
CA PRO A 181 26.83 19.44 -5.33
C PRO A 181 27.02 20.53 -6.40
N ALA A 182 27.80 21.56 -6.09
CA ALA A 182 28.11 22.67 -7.00
C ALA A 182 28.66 22.18 -8.35
N ALA A 183 29.43 21.09 -8.36
CA ALA A 183 30.00 20.49 -9.56
C ALA A 183 28.95 19.90 -10.53
N LEU A 184 27.75 19.57 -10.06
CA LEU A 184 26.66 19.06 -10.92
C LEU A 184 25.84 20.17 -11.54
N VAL A 185 25.57 21.21 -10.76
CA VAL A 185 24.55 22.20 -11.08
C VAL A 185 25.10 23.32 -11.95
N GLY A 186 26.38 23.68 -11.75
CA GLY A 186 27.05 24.77 -12.48
C GLY A 186 26.19 26.03 -12.56
N THR A 187 26.21 26.69 -13.72
CA THR A 187 25.31 27.80 -14.04
C THR A 187 24.02 27.34 -14.72
N PHE A 188 23.81 26.05 -14.94
CA PHE A 188 22.68 25.55 -15.75
C PHE A 188 21.32 25.83 -15.08
N GLY A 189 21.29 25.86 -13.75
CA GLY A 189 20.11 26.28 -13.00
C GLY A 189 19.59 27.67 -13.39
N GLU A 190 20.49 28.58 -13.75
CA GLU A 190 20.15 29.94 -14.21
C GLU A 190 19.42 29.93 -15.57
N THR A 191 19.85 29.04 -16.47
CA THR A 191 19.18 28.81 -17.76
C THR A 191 17.74 28.35 -17.56
N VAL A 192 17.53 27.41 -16.64
CA VAL A 192 16.21 26.87 -16.29
C VAL A 192 15.35 27.94 -15.66
N ARG A 193 15.91 28.70 -14.70
CA ARG A 193 15.23 29.82 -14.04
C ARG A 193 14.73 30.84 -15.06
N THR A 194 15.60 31.26 -15.98
CA THR A 194 15.28 32.22 -17.04
C THR A 194 14.17 31.68 -17.95
N ALA A 195 14.27 30.44 -18.42
CA ALA A 195 13.26 29.83 -19.28
C ALA A 195 11.88 29.70 -18.60
N ILE A 196 11.84 29.53 -17.28
CA ILE A 196 10.60 29.52 -16.50
C ILE A 196 10.05 30.94 -16.34
N GLN A 197 10.89 31.92 -16.01
CA GLN A 197 10.49 33.32 -15.81
C GLN A 197 9.94 33.95 -17.09
N ASP A 198 10.49 33.60 -18.25
CA ASP A 198 9.99 34.00 -19.57
C ASP A 198 8.51 33.67 -19.79
N ILE A 199 8.00 32.61 -19.14
CA ILE A 199 6.64 32.08 -19.36
C ILE A 199 5.73 32.40 -18.17
N ALA A 200 6.22 32.20 -16.94
CA ALA A 200 5.41 32.26 -15.73
C ALA A 200 5.50 33.62 -14.99
N GLY A 201 6.35 34.53 -15.47
CA GLY A 201 6.61 35.84 -14.87
C GLY A 201 7.70 35.82 -13.79
N GLU A 202 7.88 36.96 -13.11
CA GLU A 202 8.86 37.08 -12.03
C GLU A 202 8.65 36.00 -10.96
N TRP A 203 9.76 35.37 -10.60
CA TRP A 203 9.83 34.35 -9.56
C TRP A 203 11.12 34.58 -8.78
N ASP A 204 10.97 34.94 -7.50
CA ASP A 204 12.09 35.11 -6.57
C ASP A 204 12.58 33.73 -6.12
N VAL A 205 13.85 33.43 -6.42
CA VAL A 205 14.45 32.11 -6.27
C VAL A 205 15.82 32.25 -5.63
N ASP A 206 16.06 31.52 -4.55
CA ASP A 206 17.36 31.51 -3.88
C ASP A 206 18.40 30.69 -4.67
N GLU A 207 19.67 30.84 -4.28
CA GLU A 207 20.79 30.13 -4.91
C GLU A 207 20.63 28.61 -4.79
N GLN A 208 20.07 28.13 -3.67
CA GLN A 208 19.84 26.72 -3.44
C GLN A 208 18.80 26.13 -4.41
N THR A 209 17.68 26.81 -4.61
CA THR A 209 16.64 26.38 -5.56
C THR A 209 17.17 26.44 -6.99
N THR A 210 17.99 27.44 -7.31
CA THR A 210 18.69 27.54 -8.60
C THR A 210 19.62 26.34 -8.81
N ALA A 211 20.40 25.94 -7.80
CA ALA A 211 21.20 24.72 -7.86
C ALA A 211 20.32 23.48 -8.12
N TRP A 212 19.20 23.35 -7.39
CA TRP A 212 18.26 22.25 -7.61
C TRP A 212 17.69 22.20 -9.02
N MET A 213 17.46 23.34 -9.68
CA MET A 213 17.03 23.36 -11.08
C MET A 213 18.09 22.76 -12.01
N GLY A 214 19.37 23.05 -11.74
CA GLY A 214 20.49 22.44 -12.45
C GLY A 214 20.44 20.92 -12.33
N LEU A 215 20.25 20.39 -11.11
CA LEU A 215 20.13 18.95 -10.86
C LEU A 215 18.88 18.33 -11.50
N ALA A 216 17.71 18.96 -11.34
CA ALA A 216 16.42 18.50 -11.91
C ALA A 216 16.41 18.49 -13.45
N SER A 217 17.36 19.18 -14.07
CA SER A 217 17.52 19.23 -15.52
C SER A 217 18.41 18.12 -16.08
N MET A 218 18.96 17.25 -15.21
CA MET A 218 19.84 16.18 -15.61
C MET A 218 19.07 14.90 -15.94
N HIS A 219 19.46 14.25 -17.03
CA HIS A 219 19.14 12.84 -17.25
C HIS A 219 20.12 11.95 -16.46
N ILE A 220 19.69 10.73 -16.13
CA ILE A 220 20.50 9.75 -15.40
C ILE A 220 21.85 9.47 -16.11
N SER A 221 21.88 9.50 -17.45
CA SER A 221 23.13 9.32 -18.21
C SER A 221 24.13 10.44 -17.94
N ARG A 222 23.67 11.68 -17.76
CA ARG A 222 24.53 12.83 -17.46
C ARG A 222 25.09 12.74 -16.05
N LEU A 223 24.26 12.28 -15.11
CA LEU A 223 24.68 12.03 -13.73
C LEU A 223 25.76 10.94 -13.67
N TYR A 224 25.64 9.87 -14.45
CA TYR A 224 26.68 8.83 -14.54
C TYR A 224 27.99 9.35 -15.14
N GLU A 225 27.92 10.20 -16.18
CA GLU A 225 29.11 10.76 -16.82
C GLU A 225 29.83 11.85 -15.98
N SER A 226 29.16 12.45 -14.99
CA SER A 226 29.77 13.48 -14.16
C SER A 226 30.89 12.96 -13.26
N GLY A 227 31.05 11.62 -13.16
CA GLY A 227 32.09 10.98 -12.35
C GLY A 227 31.89 11.13 -10.84
N LEU A 228 30.74 11.65 -10.39
CA LEU A 228 30.40 11.64 -8.98
C LEU A 228 29.99 10.24 -8.54
N SER A 229 30.47 9.83 -7.37
CA SER A 229 30.13 8.55 -6.79
C SER A 229 28.65 8.50 -6.41
N GLU A 230 28.06 7.30 -6.44
CA GLU A 230 26.72 7.03 -5.85
C GLU A 230 26.65 7.41 -4.37
N THR A 231 27.79 7.68 -3.70
CA THR A 231 27.85 8.17 -2.33
C THR A 231 27.63 9.69 -2.19
N THR A 232 27.46 10.42 -3.31
CA THR A 232 27.24 11.88 -3.29
C THR A 232 25.83 12.23 -3.73
N VAL A 233 25.36 11.71 -4.87
CA VAL A 233 23.99 11.85 -5.37
C VAL A 233 23.60 10.57 -6.09
N THR A 234 22.46 9.96 -5.72
CA THR A 234 21.94 8.77 -6.42
C THR A 234 20.95 9.16 -7.50
N SER A 235 20.84 8.33 -8.54
CA SER A 235 19.85 8.51 -9.61
C SER A 235 18.39 8.45 -9.13
N HIS A 236 18.18 7.87 -7.96
CA HIS A 236 16.90 7.85 -7.26
C HIS A 236 16.33 9.25 -6.98
N VAL A 237 17.18 10.25 -6.75
CA VAL A 237 16.75 11.65 -6.56
C VAL A 237 15.99 12.15 -7.79
N LEU A 238 16.55 11.92 -8.99
CA LEU A 238 15.91 12.29 -10.26
C LEU A 238 14.59 11.52 -10.46
N GLY A 239 14.57 10.23 -10.11
CA GLY A 239 13.35 9.41 -10.17
C GLY A 239 12.24 9.93 -9.25
N MET A 240 12.57 10.35 -8.02
CA MET A 240 11.61 10.92 -7.08
C MET A 240 11.04 12.25 -7.57
N LEU A 241 11.90 13.14 -8.09
CA LEU A 241 11.46 14.41 -8.67
C LEU A 241 10.54 14.19 -9.88
N ASP A 242 10.88 13.25 -10.77
CA ASP A 242 10.04 12.86 -11.90
C ASP A 242 8.64 12.41 -11.42
N GLN A 243 8.59 11.52 -10.44
CA GLN A 243 7.35 10.99 -9.92
C GLN A 243 6.48 12.02 -9.19
N LEU A 244 7.10 12.97 -8.47
CA LEU A 244 6.40 14.08 -7.84
C LEU A 244 5.88 15.06 -8.90
N GLY A 245 6.69 15.39 -9.89
CA GLY A 245 6.29 16.25 -11.00
C GLY A 245 5.11 15.71 -11.78
N ARG A 246 5.10 14.39 -12.05
CA ARG A 246 3.93 13.71 -12.63
C ARG A 246 2.66 13.99 -11.82
N SER A 247 2.69 13.74 -10.51
CA SER A 247 1.51 13.96 -9.65
C SER A 247 1.11 15.44 -9.55
N THR A 248 2.07 16.35 -9.64
CA THR A 248 1.84 17.79 -9.64
C THR A 248 1.08 18.22 -10.89
N ILE A 249 1.54 17.75 -12.06
CA ILE A 249 0.88 18.00 -13.35
C ILE A 249 -0.51 17.37 -13.37
N ASP A 250 -0.66 16.13 -12.89
CA ASP A 250 -1.97 15.44 -12.83
C ASP A 250 -3.02 16.25 -12.04
N VAL A 251 -2.64 16.80 -10.87
CA VAL A 251 -3.53 17.64 -10.05
C VAL A 251 -3.85 18.98 -10.72
N ILE A 252 -2.86 19.64 -11.34
CA ILE A 252 -3.09 20.89 -12.10
C ILE A 252 -4.06 20.65 -13.26
N LEU A 253 -3.88 19.56 -14.01
CA LEU A 253 -4.69 19.25 -15.19
C LEU A 253 -6.14 18.90 -14.83
N ILE A 254 -6.36 18.16 -13.74
CA ILE A 254 -7.71 17.84 -13.29
C ILE A 254 -8.40 19.09 -12.74
N ASP A 255 -7.72 19.94 -11.98
CA ASP A 255 -8.27 21.20 -11.45
C ASP A 255 -8.71 22.13 -12.58
N ALA A 256 -7.83 22.34 -13.58
CA ALA A 256 -8.15 23.18 -14.73
C ALA A 256 -9.36 22.65 -15.52
N TRP A 257 -9.50 21.33 -15.65
CA TRP A 257 -10.60 20.74 -16.42
C TRP A 257 -11.94 20.81 -15.70
N ILE A 258 -11.97 20.41 -14.42
CA ILE A 258 -13.21 20.38 -13.63
C ILE A 258 -13.71 21.79 -13.29
N ALA A 259 -12.85 22.81 -13.34
CA ALA A 259 -13.24 24.21 -13.21
C ALA A 259 -14.13 24.69 -14.38
N GLN A 260 -14.05 24.04 -15.55
CA GLN A 260 -14.77 24.47 -16.75
C GLN A 260 -15.85 23.46 -17.18
N ARG A 261 -15.70 22.18 -16.83
CA ARG A 261 -16.57 21.10 -17.31
C ARG A 261 -17.09 20.24 -16.16
N GLN A 262 -18.33 19.79 -16.27
CA GLN A 262 -18.88 18.75 -15.40
C GLN A 262 -19.01 17.42 -16.15
N PRO A 263 -18.20 16.40 -15.80
CA PRO A 263 -18.36 15.08 -16.39
C PRO A 263 -19.61 14.37 -15.85
N GLU A 264 -20.30 13.64 -16.71
CA GLU A 264 -21.44 12.82 -16.28
C GLU A 264 -21.01 11.64 -15.41
N LYS A 265 -19.88 11.00 -15.73
CA LYS A 265 -19.41 9.76 -15.08
C LYS A 265 -17.92 9.81 -14.75
N VAL A 266 -17.53 9.08 -13.70
CA VAL A 266 -16.12 8.95 -13.27
C VAL A 266 -15.23 8.36 -14.36
N GLY A 267 -15.72 7.39 -15.13
CA GLY A 267 -14.97 6.84 -16.26
C GLY A 267 -14.64 7.88 -17.33
N THR A 268 -15.53 8.84 -17.57
CA THR A 268 -15.28 9.96 -18.50
C THR A 268 -14.22 10.91 -17.94
N GLN A 269 -14.29 11.24 -16.65
CA GLN A 269 -13.28 12.09 -15.99
C GLN A 269 -11.90 11.43 -16.01
N ALA A 270 -11.80 10.14 -15.67
CA ALA A 270 -10.54 9.41 -15.67
C ALA A 270 -9.94 9.29 -17.08
N SER A 271 -10.77 9.01 -18.10
CA SER A 271 -10.33 8.93 -19.50
C SER A 271 -9.81 10.28 -20.00
N GLU A 272 -10.53 11.37 -19.73
CA GLU A 272 -10.09 12.72 -20.14
C GLU A 272 -8.84 13.19 -19.40
N HIS A 273 -8.75 12.90 -18.10
CA HIS A 273 -7.52 13.14 -17.32
C HIS A 273 -6.34 12.39 -17.95
N ASN A 274 -6.47 11.09 -18.22
CA ASN A 274 -5.37 10.29 -18.80
C ASN A 274 -4.94 10.78 -20.20
N ARG A 275 -5.91 11.19 -21.03
CA ARG A 275 -5.62 11.83 -22.32
C ARG A 275 -4.81 13.11 -22.14
N ARG A 276 -5.31 14.03 -21.30
CA ARG A 276 -4.67 15.31 -21.02
C ARG A 276 -3.28 15.13 -20.43
N SER A 277 -3.10 14.23 -19.47
CA SER A 277 -1.77 13.93 -18.89
C SER A 277 -0.80 13.39 -19.93
N THR A 278 -1.27 12.54 -20.86
CA THR A 278 -0.42 12.01 -21.93
C THR A 278 0.06 13.11 -22.87
N GLU A 279 -0.84 13.99 -23.28
CA GLU A 279 -0.52 15.09 -24.20
C GLU A 279 0.30 16.19 -23.53
N ALA A 280 -0.06 16.57 -22.30
CA ALA A 280 0.71 17.53 -21.52
C ALA A 280 2.15 17.07 -21.31
N ARG A 281 2.36 15.78 -20.99
CA ARG A 281 3.70 15.20 -20.87
C ARG A 281 4.52 15.40 -22.16
N ARG A 282 3.92 15.16 -23.31
CA ARG A 282 4.56 15.32 -24.63
C ARG A 282 4.94 16.79 -24.88
N LEU A 283 4.00 17.71 -24.66
CA LEU A 283 4.20 19.15 -24.86
C LEU A 283 5.25 19.73 -23.92
N LEU A 284 5.24 19.34 -22.64
CA LEU A 284 6.24 19.76 -21.66
C LEU A 284 7.63 19.21 -22.00
N GLY A 285 7.74 17.97 -22.49
CA GLY A 285 9.01 17.42 -22.98
C GLY A 285 9.54 18.13 -24.22
N GLN A 286 8.65 18.50 -25.15
CA GLN A 286 8.99 19.30 -26.32
C GLN A 286 9.51 20.69 -25.91
N TRP A 287 8.79 21.38 -25.01
CA TRP A 287 9.22 22.65 -24.44
C TRP A 287 10.62 22.57 -23.81
N ALA A 288 10.86 21.55 -22.98
CA ALA A 288 12.15 21.35 -22.34
C ALA A 288 13.29 21.16 -23.37
N THR A 289 12.99 20.49 -24.48
CA THR A 289 13.96 20.29 -25.58
C THR A 289 14.22 21.61 -26.32
N GLU A 290 13.17 22.33 -26.72
CA GLU A 290 13.24 23.58 -27.47
C GLU A 290 13.96 24.69 -26.70
N ARG A 291 13.79 24.72 -25.37
CA ARG A 291 14.47 25.67 -24.47
C ARG A 291 15.85 25.19 -24.01
N GLY A 292 16.32 24.03 -24.47
CA GLY A 292 17.64 23.51 -24.14
C GLY A 292 17.81 23.13 -22.66
N LEU A 293 16.73 22.69 -22.00
CA LEU A 293 16.70 22.40 -20.56
C LEU A 293 17.11 20.96 -20.21
N VAL A 294 17.47 20.13 -21.20
CA VAL A 294 17.71 18.70 -21.00
C VAL A 294 19.21 18.41 -21.07
N GLN A 295 19.83 18.14 -19.91
CA GLN A 295 21.23 17.74 -19.85
C GLN A 295 21.37 16.23 -19.97
N MET A 296 22.02 15.77 -21.05
CA MET A 296 22.21 14.35 -21.35
C MET A 296 23.69 13.99 -21.38
N GLY A 297 23.96 12.69 -21.25
CA GLY A 297 25.31 12.17 -21.45
C GLY A 297 25.63 12.13 -22.94
N ALA A 298 26.91 12.12 -23.30
CA ALA A 298 27.38 12.10 -24.70
C ALA A 298 26.75 10.95 -25.51
N GLY A 299 26.55 9.78 -24.89
CA GLY A 299 25.90 8.64 -25.53
C GLY A 299 24.41 8.86 -25.81
N GLU A 300 23.66 9.32 -24.81
CA GLU A 300 22.21 9.59 -24.93
C GLU A 300 21.94 10.76 -25.90
N ALA A 301 22.82 11.77 -25.91
CA ALA A 301 22.69 12.94 -26.77
C ALA A 301 22.78 12.63 -28.27
N GLN A 302 23.37 11.50 -28.67
CA GLN A 302 23.43 11.10 -30.09
C GLN A 302 22.05 10.71 -30.64
N ARG A 303 21.19 10.14 -29.79
CA ARG A 303 19.85 9.65 -30.16
C ARG A 303 18.88 9.82 -28.99
N PRO A 304 18.53 11.07 -28.62
CA PRO A 304 17.72 11.32 -27.43
C PRO A 304 16.32 10.75 -27.61
N ALA A 305 15.91 9.85 -26.70
CA ALA A 305 14.54 9.37 -26.69
C ALA A 305 13.58 10.47 -26.16
N PRO A 306 12.37 10.64 -26.74
CA PRO A 306 11.41 11.65 -26.26
C PRO A 306 11.11 11.53 -24.75
N SER A 307 11.08 10.29 -24.24
CA SER A 307 10.86 10.00 -22.82
C SER A 307 11.89 10.64 -21.88
N VAL A 308 13.10 10.96 -22.37
CA VAL A 308 14.14 11.65 -21.59
C VAL A 308 13.72 13.07 -21.30
N ALA A 309 13.36 13.83 -22.34
CA ALA A 309 12.91 15.20 -22.18
C ALA A 309 11.60 15.28 -21.40
N GLU A 310 10.67 14.35 -21.64
CA GLU A 310 9.45 14.23 -20.84
C GLU A 310 9.76 13.99 -19.35
N GLY A 311 10.75 13.16 -19.04
CA GLY A 311 11.20 12.87 -17.68
C GLY A 311 11.83 14.08 -17.01
N VAL A 312 12.73 14.77 -17.70
CA VAL A 312 13.37 16.00 -17.20
C VAL A 312 12.35 17.12 -16.97
N ALA A 313 11.40 17.32 -17.88
CA ALA A 313 10.32 18.29 -17.69
C ALA A 313 9.53 17.98 -16.40
N ARG A 314 9.19 16.71 -16.16
CA ARG A 314 8.52 16.33 -14.90
C ARG A 314 9.42 16.54 -13.69
N GLN A 315 10.72 16.28 -13.75
CA GLN A 315 11.64 16.57 -12.64
C GLN A 315 11.63 18.05 -12.24
N ILE A 316 11.65 18.96 -13.23
CA ILE A 316 11.52 20.41 -13.00
C ILE A 316 10.20 20.73 -12.29
N PHE A 317 9.08 20.16 -12.74
CA PHE A 317 7.78 20.32 -12.08
C PHE A 317 7.74 19.73 -10.67
N GLY A 318 8.47 18.65 -10.41
CA GLY A 318 8.65 18.08 -9.08
C GLY A 318 9.35 19.04 -8.13
N LEU A 319 10.40 19.72 -8.62
CA LEU A 319 11.10 20.75 -7.86
C LEU A 319 10.22 21.98 -7.57
N LEU A 320 9.45 22.46 -8.56
CA LEU A 320 8.50 23.56 -8.37
C LEU A 320 7.49 23.26 -7.26
N SER A 321 7.04 22.01 -7.19
CA SER A 321 6.15 21.53 -6.13
C SER A 321 6.81 21.54 -4.75
N LEU A 322 8.05 21.03 -4.62
CA LEU A 322 8.78 20.99 -3.34
C LEU A 322 9.08 22.39 -2.78
N THR A 323 9.41 23.32 -3.66
CA THR A 323 9.77 24.70 -3.33
C THR A 323 8.54 25.58 -3.08
N GLY A 324 7.32 25.05 -3.25
CA GLY A 324 6.08 25.78 -3.08
C GLY A 324 5.70 26.69 -4.25
N ALA A 325 6.43 26.62 -5.37
CA ALA A 325 6.19 27.37 -6.60
C ALA A 325 5.06 26.77 -7.47
N HIS A 326 3.95 26.37 -6.85
CA HIS A 326 2.85 25.71 -7.56
C HIS A 326 2.15 26.66 -8.56
N GLU A 327 1.99 27.94 -8.23
CA GLU A 327 1.42 28.92 -9.17
C GLU A 327 2.31 29.14 -10.41
N ILE A 328 3.62 28.93 -10.28
CA ILE A 328 4.55 28.92 -11.41
C ILE A 328 4.31 27.67 -12.26
N ALA A 329 4.24 26.50 -11.63
CA ALA A 329 3.93 25.24 -12.33
C ALA A 329 2.58 25.29 -13.07
N ARG A 330 1.53 25.83 -12.44
CA ARG A 330 0.21 26.01 -13.05
C ARG A 330 0.28 26.92 -14.27
N ARG A 331 0.92 28.09 -14.17
CA ARG A 331 1.11 29.01 -15.30
C ARG A 331 1.89 28.38 -16.45
N LEU A 332 2.93 27.61 -16.15
CA LEU A 332 3.66 26.85 -17.18
C LEU A 332 2.75 25.87 -17.91
N VAL A 333 1.92 25.10 -17.21
CA VAL A 333 0.94 24.19 -17.85
C VAL A 333 -0.06 24.97 -18.69
N ASP A 334 -0.60 26.08 -18.18
CA ASP A 334 -1.59 26.89 -18.90
C ASP A 334 -1.03 27.45 -20.22
N VAL A 335 0.24 27.88 -20.24
CA VAL A 335 0.87 28.47 -21.43
C VAL A 335 1.47 27.42 -22.38
N ILE A 336 2.06 26.34 -21.86
CA ILE A 336 2.72 25.32 -22.70
C ILE A 336 1.69 24.33 -23.24
N CYS A 337 0.72 23.93 -22.42
CA CYS A 337 -0.29 22.94 -22.78
C CYS A 337 -1.53 23.59 -23.40
N VAL A 338 -1.33 24.58 -24.27
CA VAL A 338 -2.42 25.21 -25.02
C VAL A 338 -3.05 24.18 -25.96
N GLY A 339 -4.38 24.19 -26.05
CA GLY A 339 -5.10 23.36 -26.99
C GLY A 339 -5.40 21.93 -26.52
N LEU A 340 -5.20 21.59 -25.24
CA LEU A 340 -5.66 20.30 -24.66
C LEU A 340 -7.16 20.02 -24.85
N ASP A 341 -7.95 21.08 -25.08
CA ASP A 341 -9.39 21.02 -25.38
C ASP A 341 -9.74 20.70 -26.83
N HIS A 342 -8.79 20.89 -27.76
CA HIS A 342 -8.96 20.47 -29.15
C HIS A 342 -8.66 18.98 -29.20
N GLY A 343 -9.63 18.19 -29.65
CA GLY A 343 -9.40 16.77 -29.91
C GLY A 343 -8.28 16.67 -30.93
N THR A 344 -7.08 16.32 -30.50
CA THR A 344 -6.03 15.95 -31.44
C THR A 344 -6.53 14.73 -32.19
N ASP A 345 -6.38 14.69 -33.51
CA ASP A 345 -6.72 13.55 -34.38
C ASP A 345 -5.96 12.24 -34.04
N GLN A 346 -5.28 12.21 -32.89
CA GLN A 346 -4.57 11.06 -32.37
C GLN A 346 -5.48 10.28 -31.44
N ILE A 347 -5.75 9.03 -31.85
CA ILE A 347 -6.37 7.96 -31.08
C ILE A 347 -5.70 7.87 -29.70
N GLY A 348 -6.29 8.52 -28.71
CA GLY A 348 -5.70 8.67 -27.40
C GLY A 348 -6.72 9.20 -26.42
N GLY A 349 -7.53 8.32 -25.84
CA GLY A 349 -8.43 8.68 -24.75
C GLY A 349 -9.09 7.45 -24.16
N ALA A 350 -9.51 6.52 -25.02
CA ALA A 350 -9.73 5.14 -24.65
C ALA A 350 -8.44 4.34 -24.85
N ASP A 351 -8.21 3.34 -24.00
CA ASP A 351 -7.27 2.27 -24.31
C ASP A 351 -7.61 1.73 -25.71
N PRO A 352 -6.69 1.73 -26.69
CA PRO A 352 -6.98 1.36 -28.07
C PRO A 352 -7.68 0.01 -28.20
N LEU A 353 -7.38 -0.91 -27.28
CA LEU A 353 -8.04 -2.22 -27.19
C LEU A 353 -9.51 -2.07 -26.83
N THR A 354 -9.83 -1.31 -25.78
CA THR A 354 -11.20 -1.01 -25.37
C THR A 354 -12.00 -0.31 -26.48
N GLU A 355 -11.37 0.62 -27.19
CA GLU A 355 -11.99 1.31 -28.34
C GLU A 355 -12.29 0.36 -29.49
N ALA A 356 -11.31 -0.43 -29.92
CA ALA A 356 -11.51 -1.42 -30.97
C ALA A 356 -12.52 -2.50 -30.56
N GLN A 357 -12.51 -2.92 -29.30
CA GLN A 357 -13.45 -3.92 -28.79
C GLN A 357 -14.89 -3.38 -28.76
N THR A 358 -15.07 -2.09 -28.51
CA THR A 358 -16.38 -1.42 -28.60
C THR A 358 -16.80 -1.27 -30.07
N LEU A 359 -15.89 -0.81 -30.93
CA LEU A 359 -16.18 -0.50 -32.33
C LEU A 359 -16.49 -1.77 -33.14
N PHE A 360 -15.74 -2.83 -32.92
CA PHE A 360 -15.89 -4.12 -33.59
C PHE A 360 -16.68 -5.12 -32.75
N ALA A 361 -17.48 -4.67 -31.75
CA ALA A 361 -18.28 -5.56 -30.91
C ALA A 361 -19.25 -6.44 -31.72
N LYS A 362 -19.82 -5.90 -32.81
CA LYS A 362 -20.71 -6.63 -33.72
C LYS A 362 -19.95 -7.47 -34.74
N ASP A 363 -18.79 -6.99 -35.20
CA ASP A 363 -18.00 -7.63 -36.24
C ASP A 363 -17.09 -8.73 -35.67
N GLY A 364 -16.85 -8.75 -34.36
CA GLY A 364 -15.87 -9.63 -33.71
C GLY A 364 -14.43 -9.18 -33.95
N LEU A 365 -13.55 -9.41 -32.97
CA LEU A 365 -12.15 -9.04 -33.02
C LEU A 365 -11.28 -10.20 -32.52
N SER A 366 -10.36 -10.68 -33.37
CA SER A 366 -9.44 -11.78 -33.08
C SER A 366 -7.99 -11.35 -33.30
N TYR A 367 -7.05 -12.11 -32.72
CA TYR A 367 -5.63 -11.81 -32.74
C TYR A 367 -4.81 -13.05 -33.03
N GLU A 368 -3.87 -12.94 -33.96
CA GLU A 368 -2.82 -13.93 -34.19
C GLU A 368 -1.47 -13.34 -33.78
N TYR A 369 -0.59 -14.18 -33.23
CA TYR A 369 0.73 -13.75 -32.75
C TYR A 369 1.83 -14.58 -33.40
N ALA A 370 2.92 -13.91 -33.77
CA ALA A 370 4.17 -14.53 -34.18
C ALA A 370 5.33 -13.92 -33.38
N GLU A 371 6.42 -14.67 -33.26
CA GLU A 371 7.65 -14.26 -32.56
C GLU A 371 8.81 -14.40 -33.54
N GLU A 372 9.66 -13.39 -33.63
CA GLU A 372 10.77 -13.32 -34.58
C GLU A 372 12.00 -12.68 -33.93
N GLY A 373 13.20 -13.10 -34.31
CA GLY A 373 14.47 -12.60 -33.77
C GLY A 373 15.10 -13.49 -32.69
N PRO A 374 16.39 -13.27 -32.37
CA PRO A 374 17.12 -14.03 -31.36
C PRO A 374 16.60 -13.71 -29.95
N ASP A 375 16.81 -14.60 -28.98
CA ASP A 375 16.26 -14.47 -27.62
C ASP A 375 16.60 -13.12 -26.93
N HIS A 376 17.73 -12.50 -27.30
CA HIS A 376 18.17 -11.22 -26.77
C HIS A 376 17.61 -9.98 -27.50
N ASP A 377 16.95 -10.14 -28.65
CA ASP A 377 16.24 -9.08 -29.40
C ASP A 377 14.92 -9.61 -29.97
N LYS A 378 14.13 -10.29 -29.12
CA LYS A 378 12.90 -10.94 -29.53
C LYS A 378 11.80 -9.91 -29.84
N ARG A 379 11.24 -9.99 -31.05
CA ARG A 379 10.14 -9.16 -31.50
C ARG A 379 8.86 -9.97 -31.57
N TYR A 380 7.78 -9.38 -31.10
CA TYR A 380 6.45 -9.95 -31.17
C TYR A 380 5.67 -9.23 -32.24
N ILE A 381 5.05 -9.99 -33.11
CA ILE A 381 4.16 -9.51 -34.17
C ILE A 381 2.75 -9.93 -33.79
N ALA A 382 1.80 -9.00 -33.83
CA ALA A 382 0.39 -9.29 -33.67
C ALA A 382 -0.37 -8.89 -34.94
N ILE A 383 -1.32 -9.70 -35.34
CA ILE A 383 -2.25 -9.41 -36.44
C ILE A 383 -3.65 -9.36 -35.84
N ALA A 384 -4.26 -8.17 -35.81
CA ALA A 384 -5.64 -7.99 -35.38
C ALA A 384 -6.55 -8.20 -36.59
N ARG A 385 -7.56 -9.09 -36.49
CA ARG A 385 -8.55 -9.34 -37.54
C ARG A 385 -9.97 -9.06 -37.03
N THR A 386 -10.79 -8.47 -37.89
CA THR A 386 -12.24 -8.28 -37.65
C THR A 386 -13.02 -9.33 -38.44
N GLY A 387 -14.19 -9.75 -37.97
CA GLY A 387 -15.06 -10.66 -38.74
C GLY A 387 -15.59 -10.05 -40.05
N GLY A 388 -15.51 -8.72 -40.19
CA GLY A 388 -15.71 -8.00 -41.45
C GLY A 388 -14.54 -8.06 -42.45
N GLY A 389 -13.53 -8.93 -42.22
CA GLY A 389 -12.43 -9.19 -43.16
C GLY A 389 -11.26 -8.21 -43.10
N ARG A 390 -11.31 -7.19 -42.24
CA ARG A 390 -10.21 -6.22 -42.08
C ARG A 390 -9.14 -6.80 -41.18
N SER A 391 -7.87 -6.55 -41.52
CA SER A 391 -6.75 -6.96 -40.69
C SER A 391 -5.65 -5.90 -40.65
N ALA A 392 -4.93 -5.81 -39.54
CA ALA A 392 -3.77 -4.94 -39.41
C ALA A 392 -2.68 -5.60 -38.57
N ARG A 393 -1.44 -5.35 -38.94
CA ARG A 393 -0.23 -5.87 -38.28
C ARG A 393 0.34 -4.82 -37.34
N GLY A 394 0.86 -5.25 -36.20
CA GLY A 394 1.64 -4.42 -35.28
C GLY A 394 2.77 -5.20 -34.63
N GLU A 395 3.80 -4.48 -34.23
CA GLU A 395 5.02 -5.05 -33.66
C GLU A 395 5.33 -4.46 -32.29
N GLY A 396 5.96 -5.23 -31.42
CA GLY A 396 6.37 -4.77 -30.11
C GLY A 396 7.36 -5.70 -29.40
N ARG A 397 7.94 -5.20 -28.30
CA ARG A 397 8.91 -5.95 -27.47
C ARG A 397 8.26 -7.05 -26.61
N ASN A 398 6.93 -7.13 -26.60
CA ASN A 398 6.15 -8.18 -25.97
C ASN A 398 4.78 -8.32 -26.67
N LYS A 399 4.08 -9.43 -26.44
CA LYS A 399 2.75 -9.70 -27.04
C LYS A 399 1.74 -8.58 -26.80
N LYS A 400 1.76 -7.95 -25.62
CA LYS A 400 0.84 -6.84 -25.28
C LYS A 400 1.09 -5.60 -26.14
N ALA A 401 2.36 -5.19 -26.27
CA ALA A 401 2.76 -4.04 -27.08
C ALA A 401 2.46 -4.27 -28.56
N ALA A 402 2.75 -5.47 -29.07
CA ALA A 402 2.42 -5.85 -30.44
C ALA A 402 0.91 -5.80 -30.71
N ARG A 403 0.10 -6.30 -29.76
CA ARG A 403 -1.37 -6.25 -29.82
C ARG A 403 -1.89 -4.82 -29.89
N VAL A 404 -1.41 -3.94 -29.02
CA VAL A 404 -1.81 -2.52 -29.02
C VAL A 404 -1.41 -1.84 -30.33
N ALA A 405 -0.21 -2.14 -30.85
CA ALA A 405 0.25 -1.61 -32.13
C ALA A 405 -0.64 -2.06 -33.30
N ALA A 406 -1.04 -3.34 -33.32
CA ALA A 406 -1.91 -3.90 -34.36
C ALA A 406 -3.30 -3.25 -34.32
N VAL A 407 -3.83 -3.03 -33.12
CA VAL A 407 -5.12 -2.36 -32.93
C VAL A 407 -5.06 -0.89 -33.34
N ARG A 408 -3.99 -0.17 -33.00
CA ARG A 408 -3.78 1.21 -33.47
C ARG A 408 -3.72 1.28 -35.00
N ALA A 409 -3.03 0.34 -35.64
CA ALA A 409 -2.99 0.25 -37.10
C ALA A 409 -4.39 -0.01 -37.68
N LEU A 410 -5.14 -0.94 -37.10
CA LEU A 410 -6.51 -1.26 -37.50
C LEU A 410 -7.46 -0.05 -37.37
N LEU A 411 -7.30 0.75 -36.31
CA LEU A 411 -8.09 1.96 -36.09
C LEU A 411 -7.69 3.10 -37.04
N ARG A 412 -6.41 3.25 -37.38
CA ARG A 412 -5.95 4.25 -38.37
C ARG A 412 -6.52 4.01 -39.77
N ASP A 413 -6.62 2.74 -40.16
CA ASP A 413 -7.10 2.35 -41.49
C ASP A 413 -8.62 2.50 -41.66
N LEU A 414 -9.37 2.88 -40.61
CA LEU A 414 -10.80 3.18 -40.73
C LEU A 414 -11.04 4.36 -41.70
N PRO A 415 -12.00 4.24 -42.64
CA PRO A 415 -12.41 5.37 -43.46
C PRO A 415 -12.98 6.49 -42.57
N PRO A 416 -12.82 7.78 -42.95
CA PRO A 416 -13.18 8.93 -42.11
C PRO A 416 -14.61 8.88 -41.56
N ALA A 417 -15.56 8.36 -42.35
CA ALA A 417 -16.97 8.21 -41.95
C ALA A 417 -17.23 7.14 -40.87
N ARG A 418 -16.30 6.20 -40.66
CA ARG A 418 -16.33 5.17 -39.61
C ARG A 418 -15.26 5.35 -38.55
N ARG A 419 -14.33 6.30 -38.73
CA ARG A 419 -13.50 6.76 -37.62
C ARG A 419 -14.47 7.30 -36.58
N PRO A 420 -14.37 6.87 -35.31
CA PRO A 420 -15.05 7.60 -34.27
C PRO A 420 -14.50 9.03 -34.37
N ALA A 421 -15.32 9.99 -34.82
CA ALA A 421 -15.07 11.38 -34.47
C ALA A 421 -14.84 11.36 -32.96
N ALA A 422 -13.74 11.93 -32.47
CA ALA A 422 -13.45 12.01 -31.05
C ALA A 422 -14.73 12.46 -30.38
N ARG A 423 -15.47 11.52 -29.77
CA ARG A 423 -16.83 11.80 -29.36
C ARG A 423 -16.60 12.77 -28.22
N PRO A 424 -17.00 14.05 -28.33
CA PRO A 424 -16.73 14.99 -27.28
C PRO A 424 -17.29 14.34 -26.02
N ALA A 425 -16.41 14.14 -25.02
CA ALA A 425 -16.83 13.64 -23.73
C ALA A 425 -18.11 14.41 -23.37
N LYS A 426 -19.23 13.70 -23.14
CA LYS A 426 -20.50 14.34 -22.77
C LYS A 426 -20.22 15.11 -21.48
N THR A 427 -19.95 16.39 -21.65
CA THR A 427 -19.52 17.31 -20.61
C THR A 427 -20.40 18.53 -20.79
N ALA A 428 -21.20 18.80 -19.77
CA ALA A 428 -22.01 20.00 -19.73
C ALA A 428 -21.20 21.12 -19.05
N PRO A 429 -21.45 22.40 -19.40
CA PRO A 429 -21.01 23.51 -18.57
C PRO A 429 -21.60 23.37 -17.15
N ILE A 430 -20.90 23.91 -16.14
CA ILE A 430 -21.34 23.87 -14.74
C ILE A 430 -22.72 24.56 -14.62
N THR A 431 -23.74 23.85 -14.15
CA THR A 431 -25.14 24.34 -14.10
C THR A 431 -25.57 24.93 -12.76
N ALA A 432 -24.95 24.52 -11.65
CA ALA A 432 -25.02 25.14 -10.31
C ALA A 432 -24.10 24.35 -9.33
N PRO A 433 -23.58 24.96 -8.25
CA PRO A 433 -22.88 24.21 -7.20
C PRO A 433 -23.85 23.31 -6.41
N PRO A 434 -23.38 22.15 -5.89
CA PRO A 434 -24.20 21.27 -5.06
C PRO A 434 -24.65 22.00 -3.79
N GLN A 435 -25.87 21.70 -3.32
CA GLN A 435 -26.45 22.27 -2.11
C GLN A 435 -26.66 21.18 -1.05
N PRO A 436 -26.56 21.49 0.26
CA PRO A 436 -26.94 20.55 1.31
C PRO A 436 -28.42 20.13 1.18
N TYR A 437 -28.74 18.89 1.51
CA TYR A 437 -30.13 18.42 1.52
C TYR A 437 -30.97 19.20 2.55
N ARG A 438 -32.21 19.56 2.20
CA ARG A 438 -33.16 20.27 3.10
C ARG A 438 -33.54 19.48 4.35
N ASN A 439 -33.61 18.15 4.26
CA ASN A 439 -34.00 17.32 5.39
C ASN A 439 -32.90 17.33 6.46
N ALA A 440 -33.28 17.54 7.72
CA ALA A 440 -32.35 17.54 8.84
C ALA A 440 -31.52 16.25 8.81
N PRO A 441 -30.18 16.34 8.63
CA PRO A 441 -29.35 15.16 8.52
C PRO A 441 -29.40 14.35 9.82
N PRO A 442 -29.20 13.01 9.75
CA PRO A 442 -28.91 12.22 10.94
C PRO A 442 -27.79 12.88 11.77
N ARG A 443 -27.83 12.74 13.09
CA ARG A 443 -26.84 13.38 13.98
C ARG A 443 -25.39 13.06 13.58
N GLY A 444 -25.11 11.81 13.19
CA GLY A 444 -23.79 11.39 12.72
C GLY A 444 -23.29 12.18 11.50
N HIS A 445 -24.14 12.41 10.50
CA HIS A 445 -23.81 13.23 9.33
C HIS A 445 -23.54 14.69 9.69
N ARG A 446 -24.35 15.29 10.58
CA ARG A 446 -24.11 16.67 11.02
C ARG A 446 -22.78 16.81 11.77
N ASP A 447 -22.51 15.88 12.68
CA ASP A 447 -21.28 15.88 13.47
C ASP A 447 -20.05 15.69 12.58
N ALA A 448 -20.10 14.76 11.62
CA ALA A 448 -19.03 14.53 10.66
C ALA A 448 -18.74 15.78 9.81
N LEU A 449 -19.78 16.45 9.30
CA LEU A 449 -19.61 17.71 8.55
C LEU A 449 -18.95 18.79 9.43
N SER A 450 -19.43 18.97 10.66
CA SER A 450 -18.87 19.94 11.60
C SER A 450 -17.40 19.65 11.94
N ASP A 451 -17.06 18.38 12.15
CA ASP A 451 -15.71 17.95 12.47
C ASP A 451 -14.78 18.15 11.25
N LEU A 452 -15.25 17.88 10.03
CA LEU A 452 -14.51 18.13 8.78
C LEU A 452 -14.27 19.62 8.52
N VAL A 453 -15.29 20.45 8.72
CA VAL A 453 -15.19 21.91 8.62
C VAL A 453 -14.13 22.45 9.58
N ALA A 454 -14.11 21.95 10.82
CA ALA A 454 -13.09 22.32 11.80
C ALA A 454 -11.69 21.82 11.42
N MET A 455 -11.55 20.54 11.09
CA MET A 455 -10.24 19.91 10.77
C MET A 455 -9.56 20.51 9.55
N PHE A 456 -10.34 20.81 8.50
CA PHE A 456 -9.81 21.34 7.25
C PHE A 456 -9.93 22.86 7.14
N GLU A 457 -10.49 23.55 8.14
CA GLU A 457 -10.75 25.00 8.14
C GLU A 457 -11.58 25.49 6.95
N LEU A 458 -12.64 24.76 6.66
CA LEU A 458 -13.46 25.03 5.50
C LEU A 458 -14.49 26.13 5.81
N ASP A 459 -14.82 26.98 4.82
CA ASP A 459 -15.96 27.90 4.95
C ASP A 459 -17.26 27.13 4.70
N ASP A 460 -18.04 26.97 5.77
CA ASP A 460 -19.29 26.21 5.81
C ASP A 460 -20.29 26.65 4.71
N ARG A 461 -20.28 27.93 4.31
CA ARG A 461 -21.24 28.45 3.31
C ARG A 461 -20.89 28.09 1.87
N LEU A 462 -19.60 27.94 1.57
CA LEU A 462 -19.11 27.69 0.22
C LEU A 462 -18.98 26.18 -0.08
N ILE A 463 -18.86 25.36 0.97
CA ILE A 463 -18.38 23.98 0.83
C ILE A 463 -19.36 22.92 1.34
N ALA A 464 -20.37 23.29 2.14
CA ALA A 464 -21.27 22.32 2.76
C ALA A 464 -21.97 21.40 1.74
N GLY A 465 -22.28 21.92 0.55
CA GLY A 465 -22.81 21.12 -0.55
C GLY A 465 -21.83 20.08 -1.07
N PHE A 466 -20.55 20.44 -1.24
CA PHE A 466 -19.50 19.51 -1.68
C PHE A 466 -19.13 18.49 -0.60
N LEU A 467 -19.09 18.87 0.68
CA LEU A 467 -18.90 17.91 1.78
C LEU A 467 -20.08 16.95 1.89
N THR A 468 -21.31 17.45 1.73
CA THR A 468 -22.51 16.60 1.65
C THR A 468 -22.39 15.61 0.50
N GLN A 469 -21.92 16.07 -0.67
CA GLN A 469 -21.67 15.21 -1.83
C GLN A 469 -20.56 14.18 -1.56
N ALA A 470 -19.46 14.58 -0.91
CA ALA A 470 -18.35 13.71 -0.57
C ALA A 470 -18.76 12.54 0.33
N LEU A 471 -19.76 12.76 1.18
CA LEU A 471 -20.35 11.75 2.06
C LEU A 471 -21.61 11.08 1.49
N THR A 472 -21.94 11.28 0.20
CA THR A 472 -23.09 10.66 -0.46
C THR A 472 -22.65 9.49 -1.34
N HIS A 473 -23.06 8.28 -0.98
CA HIS A 473 -22.80 7.08 -1.77
C HIS A 473 -23.78 6.91 -2.95
N SER A 474 -23.38 6.17 -3.98
CA SER A 474 -24.18 5.89 -5.18
C SER A 474 -25.54 5.24 -4.89
N SER A 475 -25.61 4.38 -3.88
CA SER A 475 -26.86 3.73 -3.46
C SER A 475 -27.88 4.71 -2.90
N TYR A 476 -27.45 5.68 -2.10
CA TYR A 476 -28.33 6.74 -1.61
C TYR A 476 -28.90 7.55 -2.78
N VAL A 477 -28.09 7.83 -3.79
CA VAL A 477 -28.53 8.52 -5.01
C VAL A 477 -29.56 7.72 -5.78
N HIS A 478 -29.37 6.40 -5.88
CA HIS A 478 -30.33 5.53 -6.55
C HIS A 478 -31.70 5.51 -5.88
N GLU A 479 -31.74 5.56 -4.55
CA GLU A 479 -32.97 5.58 -3.75
C GLU A 479 -33.63 6.97 -3.69
N ASN A 480 -32.85 8.05 -3.71
CA ASN A 480 -33.32 9.42 -3.42
C ASN A 480 -33.18 10.38 -4.62
N ARG A 481 -33.38 9.89 -5.84
CA ARG A 481 -33.12 10.64 -7.10
C ARG A 481 -33.78 12.02 -7.17
N THR A 482 -35.01 12.15 -6.67
CA THR A 482 -35.76 13.42 -6.69
C THR A 482 -35.12 14.46 -5.76
N ASP A 483 -34.75 14.06 -4.54
CA ASP A 483 -34.11 14.94 -3.56
C ASP A 483 -32.69 15.32 -4.01
N VAL A 484 -31.94 14.36 -4.58
CA VAL A 484 -30.61 14.60 -5.17
C VAL A 484 -30.68 15.62 -6.30
N ALA A 485 -31.62 15.46 -7.24
CA ALA A 485 -31.79 16.40 -8.34
C ALA A 485 -32.21 17.80 -7.86
N ALA A 486 -33.09 17.88 -6.85
CA ALA A 486 -33.57 19.15 -6.29
C ALA A 486 -32.48 19.99 -5.61
N HIS A 487 -31.38 19.36 -5.18
CA HIS A 487 -30.26 20.02 -4.48
C HIS A 487 -28.97 20.05 -5.31
N HIS A 488 -29.05 19.76 -6.62
CA HIS A 488 -27.88 19.69 -7.51
C HIS A 488 -26.77 18.74 -6.99
N GLN A 489 -27.18 17.69 -6.26
CA GLN A 489 -26.29 16.71 -5.66
C GLN A 489 -26.00 15.54 -6.62
N ARG A 490 -25.00 14.73 -6.26
CA ARG A 490 -24.66 13.47 -6.93
C ARG A 490 -23.86 12.56 -5.98
N ASP A 491 -23.47 11.40 -6.46
CA ASP A 491 -22.56 10.52 -5.71
C ASP A 491 -21.15 11.09 -5.61
N ASN A 492 -20.37 10.51 -4.70
CA ASN A 492 -19.02 10.93 -4.40
C ASN A 492 -17.97 10.48 -5.43
N GLN A 493 -18.30 9.67 -6.45
CA GLN A 493 -17.29 9.00 -7.29
C GLN A 493 -16.39 9.96 -8.08
N LEU A 494 -16.91 11.09 -8.54
CA LEU A 494 -16.10 12.11 -9.22
C LEU A 494 -15.12 12.80 -8.27
N LEU A 495 -15.59 13.10 -7.05
CA LEU A 495 -14.77 13.69 -6.01
C LEU A 495 -13.73 12.69 -5.53
N ALA A 496 -14.07 11.41 -5.44
CA ALA A 496 -13.15 10.34 -5.09
C ALA A 496 -12.01 10.22 -6.11
N HIS A 497 -12.32 10.20 -7.41
CA HIS A 497 -11.28 10.19 -8.43
C HIS A 497 -10.37 11.43 -8.37
N HIS A 498 -10.94 12.63 -8.20
CA HIS A 498 -10.13 13.84 -8.01
C HIS A 498 -9.25 13.75 -6.75
N GLY A 499 -9.85 13.30 -5.66
CA GLY A 499 -9.20 13.13 -4.36
C GLY A 499 -8.08 12.10 -4.37
N SER A 500 -8.20 11.06 -5.20
CA SER A 500 -7.13 10.08 -5.37
C SER A 500 -5.87 10.73 -5.95
N LEU A 501 -6.00 11.69 -6.87
CA LEU A 501 -4.89 12.45 -7.44
C LEU A 501 -4.29 13.40 -6.40
N VAL A 502 -5.14 14.09 -5.62
CA VAL A 502 -4.73 14.96 -4.52
C VAL A 502 -3.96 14.19 -3.45
N LEU A 503 -4.52 13.09 -2.92
CA LEU A 503 -3.86 12.29 -1.89
C LEU A 503 -2.54 11.70 -2.39
N ASN A 504 -2.49 11.24 -3.64
CA ASN A 504 -1.25 10.77 -4.26
C ASN A 504 -0.19 11.89 -4.35
N HIS A 505 -0.61 13.11 -4.70
CA HIS A 505 0.28 14.27 -4.74
C HIS A 505 0.78 14.66 -3.33
N LEU A 506 -0.10 14.75 -2.33
CA LEU A 506 0.27 15.04 -0.95
C LEU A 506 1.23 13.99 -0.37
N ALA A 507 0.95 12.71 -0.61
CA ALA A 507 1.78 11.58 -0.19
C ALA A 507 3.18 11.66 -0.80
N LYS A 508 3.26 11.92 -2.11
CA LYS A 508 4.55 12.09 -2.80
C LYS A 508 5.31 13.32 -2.33
N HIS A 509 4.64 14.46 -2.18
CA HIS A 509 5.25 15.70 -1.72
C HIS A 509 5.86 15.55 -0.33
N ALA A 510 5.09 15.00 0.62
CA ALA A 510 5.54 14.76 1.98
C ALA A 510 6.73 13.79 2.04
N ARG A 511 6.70 12.71 1.26
CA ARG A 511 7.76 11.70 1.23
C ARG A 511 9.04 12.22 0.59
N VAL A 512 8.95 12.79 -0.63
CA VAL A 512 10.12 13.33 -1.33
C VAL A 512 10.74 14.47 -0.52
N GLY A 513 9.93 15.37 0.04
CA GLY A 513 10.40 16.43 0.91
C GLY A 513 11.15 15.92 2.14
N ARG A 514 10.61 14.88 2.81
CA ARG A 514 11.28 14.26 3.97
C ARG A 514 12.62 13.64 3.57
N ILE A 515 12.67 12.86 2.50
CA ILE A 515 13.89 12.15 2.08
C ILE A 515 14.97 13.16 1.66
N LEU A 516 14.62 14.11 0.78
CA LEU A 516 15.57 15.07 0.23
C LEU A 516 16.00 16.15 1.24
N ALA A 517 15.28 16.31 2.36
CA ALA A 517 15.76 17.11 3.49
C ALA A 517 16.90 16.43 4.27
N HIS A 518 16.99 15.10 4.23
CA HIS A 518 18.01 14.34 4.97
C HIS A 518 19.23 13.95 4.11
N GLY A 519 19.12 13.98 2.79
CA GLY A 519 20.27 13.74 1.91
C GLY A 519 19.91 13.49 0.45
N LEU A 520 20.95 13.30 -0.36
CA LEU A 520 20.86 13.04 -1.80
C LEU A 520 21.25 11.61 -2.18
N VAL A 521 21.40 10.74 -1.17
CA VAL A 521 21.81 9.35 -1.33
C VAL A 521 20.73 8.41 -0.79
N PRO A 522 19.45 8.56 -1.18
CA PRO A 522 18.44 7.59 -0.76
C PRO A 522 18.72 6.23 -1.40
N ASP A 523 18.46 5.19 -0.62
CA ASP A 523 18.45 3.83 -1.12
C ASP A 523 17.19 3.51 -1.95
N GLU A 524 17.13 2.31 -2.50
CA GLU A 524 16.04 1.86 -3.40
C GLU A 524 14.68 1.75 -2.69
N ASP A 525 14.66 1.50 -1.38
CA ASP A 525 13.42 1.40 -0.58
C ASP A 525 12.94 2.78 -0.15
N GLU A 526 13.85 3.67 0.27
CA GLU A 526 13.55 5.06 0.59
C GLU A 526 12.99 5.80 -0.65
N ALA A 527 13.67 5.68 -1.79
CA ALA A 527 13.28 6.34 -3.02
C ALA A 527 12.01 5.80 -3.67
N ARG A 528 11.44 4.71 -3.13
CA ARG A 528 10.24 4.11 -3.67
C ARG A 528 9.04 5.03 -3.49
N MET A 529 8.27 5.19 -4.55
CA MET A 529 7.08 6.04 -4.57
C MET A 529 5.91 5.19 -5.06
N HIS A 530 4.88 5.08 -4.23
CA HIS A 530 3.63 4.38 -4.52
C HIS A 530 2.45 5.33 -4.44
N THR A 531 1.40 4.99 -5.16
CA THR A 531 0.08 5.58 -4.95
C THR A 531 -0.52 4.95 -3.69
N PRO A 532 -1.09 5.74 -2.77
CA PRO A 532 -1.74 5.20 -1.58
C PRO A 532 -2.74 4.09 -1.94
N ALA A 533 -2.65 2.95 -1.26
CA ALA A 533 -3.57 1.85 -1.53
C ALA A 533 -4.99 2.19 -1.05
N ASN A 534 -5.97 1.44 -1.54
CA ASN A 534 -7.36 1.62 -1.09
C ASN A 534 -7.50 1.37 0.42
N GLU A 535 -6.74 0.41 0.96
CA GLU A 535 -6.70 0.12 2.40
C GLU A 535 -6.09 1.28 3.19
N ASP A 536 -4.98 1.86 2.73
CA ASP A 536 -4.38 3.04 3.37
C ASP A 536 -5.37 4.22 3.39
N THR A 537 -6.08 4.39 2.29
CA THR A 537 -7.09 5.44 2.14
C THR A 537 -8.31 5.19 3.04
N ALA A 538 -8.71 3.92 3.21
CA ALA A 538 -9.76 3.55 4.16
C ALA A 538 -9.33 3.84 5.60
N ARG A 539 -8.06 3.61 5.97
CA ARG A 539 -7.52 3.99 7.29
C ARG A 539 -7.60 5.50 7.52
N LEU A 540 -7.32 6.32 6.51
CA LEU A 540 -7.56 7.77 6.59
C LEU A 540 -9.05 8.08 6.85
N GLY A 541 -9.96 7.44 6.13
CA GLY A 541 -11.40 7.63 6.34
C GLY A 541 -11.89 7.19 7.72
N THR A 542 -11.31 6.13 8.29
CA THR A 542 -11.54 5.71 9.68
C THR A 542 -11.00 6.76 10.66
N ALA A 543 -9.79 7.25 10.45
CA ALA A 543 -9.17 8.27 11.31
C ALA A 543 -9.94 9.61 11.27
N LEU A 544 -10.57 9.92 10.14
CA LEU A 544 -11.48 11.06 9.97
C LEU A 544 -12.92 10.78 10.47
N ALA A 545 -13.19 9.58 10.99
CA ALA A 545 -14.50 9.14 11.48
C ALA A 545 -15.65 9.30 10.44
N LEU A 546 -15.37 9.03 9.16
CA LEU A 546 -16.33 9.31 8.07
C LEU A 546 -17.52 8.36 8.04
N ALA A 547 -17.38 7.14 8.56
CA ALA A 547 -18.38 6.09 8.44
C ALA A 547 -19.77 6.52 8.96
N ASP A 548 -19.83 7.14 10.13
CA ASP A 548 -21.08 7.63 10.75
C ASP A 548 -21.68 8.84 10.01
N GLY A 549 -20.85 9.50 9.19
CA GLY A 549 -21.23 10.62 8.35
C GLY A 549 -21.77 10.22 6.98
N MET A 550 -21.56 8.98 6.54
CA MET A 550 -21.95 8.53 5.21
C MET A 550 -23.46 8.41 5.04
N ARG A 551 -23.95 8.80 3.85
CA ARG A 551 -25.31 8.53 3.38
C ARG A 551 -25.28 7.35 2.43
N THR A 552 -25.79 6.22 2.89
CA THR A 552 -25.92 4.97 2.13
C THR A 552 -27.40 4.55 2.03
N GLY A 553 -27.72 3.70 1.06
CA GLY A 553 -29.05 3.11 0.89
C GLY A 553 -29.39 2.07 1.96
N ARG A 554 -30.65 1.63 2.01
CA ARG A 554 -31.09 0.63 3.01
C ARG A 554 -30.50 -0.74 2.68
N GLY A 555 -29.63 -1.26 3.55
CA GLY A 555 -29.11 -2.64 3.47
C GLY A 555 -27.62 -2.78 3.14
N GLU A 556 -26.86 -1.69 3.01
CA GLU A 556 -25.43 -1.70 2.65
C GLU A 556 -24.44 -1.71 3.83
N ASP A 557 -24.85 -2.19 5.01
CA ASP A 557 -23.98 -2.20 6.20
C ASP A 557 -22.71 -3.06 6.06
N SER A 558 -22.67 -3.97 5.08
CA SER A 558 -21.56 -4.90 4.85
C SER A 558 -20.45 -4.39 3.91
N GLN A 559 -20.61 -3.27 3.20
CA GLN A 559 -19.62 -2.74 2.22
C GLN A 559 -18.82 -1.52 2.71
N ARG A 560 -18.93 -1.17 4.00
CA ARG A 560 -18.41 0.08 4.58
C ARG A 560 -16.94 0.42 4.27
N ARG A 561 -16.03 -0.56 4.16
CA ARG A 561 -14.58 -0.30 3.97
C ARG A 561 -14.25 0.37 2.63
N SER A 562 -14.80 -0.12 1.51
CA SER A 562 -14.58 0.49 0.18
C SER A 562 -15.27 1.86 0.08
N THR A 563 -16.43 2.01 0.71
CA THR A 563 -17.22 3.24 0.73
C THR A 563 -16.51 4.37 1.50
N VAL A 564 -15.77 4.05 2.55
CA VAL A 564 -15.06 5.03 3.40
C VAL A 564 -13.78 5.55 2.73
N ALA A 565 -13.09 4.74 1.91
CA ALA A 565 -11.94 5.19 1.13
C ALA A 565 -12.32 6.27 0.09
N ASP A 566 -13.37 6.01 -0.69
CA ASP A 566 -13.89 6.98 -1.66
C ASP A 566 -14.36 8.28 -0.98
N ALA A 567 -14.94 8.17 0.22
CA ALA A 567 -15.32 9.32 1.03
C ALA A 567 -14.09 10.13 1.48
N ALA A 568 -13.03 9.47 1.96
CA ALA A 568 -11.80 10.14 2.37
C ALA A 568 -11.13 10.88 1.21
N GLN A 569 -11.06 10.25 0.03
CA GLN A 569 -10.62 10.92 -1.20
C GLN A 569 -11.52 12.12 -1.52
N SER A 570 -12.83 11.94 -1.47
CA SER A 570 -13.79 13.01 -1.79
C SER A 570 -13.69 14.22 -0.85
N VAL A 571 -13.43 13.97 0.43
CA VAL A 571 -13.13 15.02 1.42
C VAL A 571 -11.83 15.74 1.07
N ALA A 572 -10.77 15.01 0.74
CA ALA A 572 -9.50 15.59 0.32
C ALA A 572 -9.65 16.44 -0.95
N ALA A 573 -10.42 15.98 -1.94
CA ALA A 573 -10.76 16.75 -3.14
C ALA A 573 -11.51 18.04 -2.81
N THR A 574 -12.44 17.98 -1.87
CA THR A 574 -13.25 19.12 -1.44
C THR A 574 -12.39 20.16 -0.73
N ALA A 575 -11.53 19.73 0.18
CA ALA A 575 -10.57 20.61 0.85
C ALA A 575 -9.56 21.21 -0.14
N TRP A 576 -9.07 20.42 -1.10
CA TRP A 576 -8.16 20.89 -2.14
C TRP A 576 -8.79 21.94 -3.05
N ARG A 577 -10.06 21.79 -3.42
CA ARG A 577 -10.76 22.82 -4.23
C ARG A 577 -10.87 24.17 -3.52
N LEU A 578 -10.92 24.18 -2.19
CA LEU A 578 -11.00 25.41 -1.41
C LEU A 578 -9.62 26.02 -1.11
N HIS A 579 -8.66 25.17 -0.76
CA HIS A 579 -7.37 25.62 -0.22
C HIS A 579 -6.20 25.46 -1.19
N GLY A 580 -6.36 24.65 -2.23
CA GLY A 580 -5.31 24.26 -3.16
C GLY A 580 -4.05 23.82 -2.41
N THR A 581 -2.94 24.43 -2.79
CA THR A 581 -1.61 24.13 -2.24
C THR A 581 -1.41 24.54 -0.80
N ARG A 582 -2.32 25.30 -0.19
CA ARG A 582 -2.26 25.54 1.26
C ARG A 582 -2.27 24.23 2.04
N LEU A 583 -2.89 23.15 1.53
CA LEU A 583 -2.83 21.82 2.14
C LEU A 583 -1.42 21.20 2.20
N LEU A 584 -0.46 21.70 1.43
CA LEU A 584 0.95 21.28 1.52
C LEU A 584 1.65 21.86 2.75
N ARG A 585 1.18 23.02 3.24
CA ARG A 585 1.79 23.78 4.35
C ARG A 585 0.91 23.83 5.59
N ARG A 586 -0.39 23.57 5.46
CA ARG A 586 -1.34 23.72 6.55
C ARG A 586 -2.50 22.75 6.38
N ARG A 587 -2.58 21.74 7.27
CA ARG A 587 -3.45 20.58 7.12
C ARG A 587 -3.84 19.97 8.47
N PRO A 588 -4.95 19.21 8.56
CA PRO A 588 -5.32 18.52 9.79
C PRO A 588 -4.22 17.58 10.28
N ALA A 589 -4.06 17.47 11.60
CA ALA A 589 -3.10 16.57 12.25
C ALA A 589 -3.34 15.11 11.87
N VAL A 590 -4.61 14.72 11.67
CA VAL A 590 -5.00 13.39 11.21
C VAL A 590 -4.45 13.10 9.81
N LEU A 591 -4.53 14.06 8.89
CA LEU A 591 -3.98 13.91 7.54
C LEU A 591 -2.45 13.90 7.57
N ASP A 592 -1.83 14.71 8.41
CA ASP A 592 -0.38 14.76 8.58
C ASP A 592 0.20 13.45 9.14
N GLY A 593 -0.45 12.90 10.18
CA GLY A 593 -0.12 11.61 10.77
C GLY A 593 -0.23 10.49 9.73
N TRP A 594 -1.35 10.43 8.99
CA TRP A 594 -1.53 9.47 7.91
C TRP A 594 -0.42 9.54 6.86
N LEU A 595 -0.07 10.75 6.37
CA LEU A 595 1.02 10.95 5.42
C LEU A 595 2.40 10.52 5.97
N SER A 596 2.56 10.60 7.29
CA SER A 596 3.78 10.18 7.99
C SER A 596 3.90 8.67 8.14
N GLU A 597 2.77 8.02 8.35
CA GLU A 597 2.63 6.58 8.59
C GLU A 597 2.52 5.74 7.31
N LEU A 598 2.30 6.35 6.14
CA LEU A 598 2.27 5.62 4.87
C LEU A 598 3.55 4.79 4.70
N GLN A 599 3.38 3.46 4.78
CA GLN A 599 4.45 2.51 4.56
C GLN A 599 4.48 2.13 3.08
N TYR A 600 5.62 2.35 2.44
CA TYR A 600 5.81 2.04 1.02
C TYR A 600 6.51 0.70 0.91
N GLN A 601 5.85 -0.34 1.43
CA GLN A 601 6.33 -1.72 1.31
C GLN A 601 6.10 -2.22 -0.11
N HIS A 602 6.93 -3.17 -0.55
CA HIS A 602 6.61 -3.93 -1.75
C HIS A 602 5.27 -4.65 -1.56
N GLU A 603 4.42 -4.59 -2.59
CA GLU A 603 3.27 -5.48 -2.66
C GLU A 603 3.76 -6.95 -2.54
N PRO A 604 3.05 -7.83 -1.82
CA PRO A 604 3.64 -9.09 -1.36
C PRO A 604 4.14 -9.99 -2.49
N VAL A 605 3.43 -10.03 -3.62
CA VAL A 605 3.86 -10.78 -4.81
C VAL A 605 5.15 -10.19 -5.38
N THR A 606 5.27 -8.88 -5.41
CA THR A 606 6.49 -8.18 -5.84
C THR A 606 7.67 -8.44 -4.88
N ALA A 607 7.44 -8.39 -3.57
CA ALA A 607 8.44 -8.70 -2.56
C ALA A 607 8.95 -10.15 -2.71
N LEU A 608 8.03 -11.09 -2.85
CA LEU A 608 8.33 -12.50 -3.07
C LEU A 608 9.13 -12.69 -4.37
N ASN A 609 8.73 -12.05 -5.47
CA ASN A 609 9.45 -12.08 -6.74
C ASN A 609 10.92 -11.64 -6.60
N LEU A 610 11.17 -10.55 -5.90
CA LEU A 610 12.51 -10.04 -5.66
C LEU A 610 13.32 -11.03 -4.83
N LEU A 611 12.73 -11.56 -3.76
CA LEU A 611 13.36 -12.55 -2.90
C LEU A 611 13.71 -13.83 -3.66
N THR A 612 12.78 -14.39 -4.44
CA THR A 612 13.04 -15.60 -5.22
C THR A 612 14.13 -15.38 -6.25
N THR A 613 14.08 -14.25 -6.97
CA THR A 613 15.12 -13.89 -7.95
C THR A 613 16.48 -13.70 -7.30
N MET A 614 16.53 -13.13 -6.10
CA MET A 614 17.77 -12.84 -5.37
C MET A 614 18.54 -14.11 -5.01
N PHE A 615 17.84 -15.19 -4.69
CA PHE A 615 18.44 -16.47 -4.27
C PHE A 615 18.32 -17.56 -5.35
N GLY A 616 18.00 -17.20 -6.60
CA GLY A 616 17.91 -18.16 -7.70
C GLY A 616 16.77 -19.18 -7.55
N MET A 617 15.73 -18.82 -6.79
CA MET A 617 14.48 -19.58 -6.72
C MET A 617 13.53 -19.14 -7.85
N THR A 618 12.63 -20.03 -8.24
CA THR A 618 11.53 -19.75 -9.15
C THR A 618 10.21 -20.04 -8.46
N HIS A 619 9.14 -19.39 -8.90
CA HIS A 619 7.81 -19.68 -8.39
C HIS A 619 6.73 -19.45 -9.45
N HIS A 620 5.58 -20.07 -9.25
CA HIS A 620 4.34 -19.82 -9.98
C HIS A 620 3.15 -20.13 -9.08
N TYR A 621 1.97 -19.67 -9.49
CA TYR A 621 0.72 -19.91 -8.78
C TYR A 621 -0.17 -20.89 -9.55
N GLU A 622 -0.74 -21.84 -8.83
CA GLU A 622 -1.81 -22.70 -9.30
C GLU A 622 -3.12 -22.31 -8.61
N TYR A 623 -4.25 -22.42 -9.31
CA TYR A 623 -5.52 -21.87 -8.83
C TYR A 623 -6.61 -22.93 -8.75
N GLU A 624 -7.34 -22.92 -7.65
CA GLU A 624 -8.62 -23.61 -7.52
C GLU A 624 -9.74 -22.58 -7.40
N ARG A 625 -10.80 -22.76 -8.20
CA ARG A 625 -11.96 -21.87 -8.22
C ARG A 625 -13.16 -22.57 -7.61
N THR A 626 -13.79 -21.92 -6.63
CA THR A 626 -15.03 -22.38 -6.01
C THR A 626 -16.06 -21.25 -5.97
N GLY A 627 -17.36 -21.57 -5.84
CA GLY A 627 -18.45 -20.58 -5.73
C GLY A 627 -19.22 -20.26 -7.02
N LEU A 628 -20.28 -19.46 -6.88
CA LEU A 628 -21.11 -18.95 -7.99
C LEU A 628 -20.37 -17.87 -8.78
N ASP A 629 -20.71 -17.64 -10.05
CA ASP A 629 -19.94 -16.73 -10.92
C ASP A 629 -19.78 -15.29 -10.42
N HIS A 630 -20.70 -14.80 -9.57
CA HIS A 630 -20.67 -13.47 -8.97
C HIS A 630 -20.17 -13.45 -7.51
N LEU A 631 -19.84 -14.62 -6.95
CA LEU A 631 -19.31 -14.85 -5.60
C LEU A 631 -18.20 -15.90 -5.67
N GLN A 632 -17.31 -15.77 -6.66
CA GLN A 632 -16.21 -16.70 -6.84
C GLN A 632 -15.17 -16.49 -5.75
N THR A 633 -14.62 -17.60 -5.29
CA THR A 633 -13.50 -17.65 -4.37
C THR A 633 -12.34 -18.38 -5.06
N PHE A 634 -11.16 -17.78 -5.02
CA PHE A 634 -9.94 -18.39 -5.54
C PHE A 634 -9.03 -18.79 -4.37
N THR A 635 -8.63 -20.06 -4.35
CA THR A 635 -7.49 -20.51 -3.56
C THR A 635 -6.27 -20.48 -4.46
N SER A 636 -5.23 -19.74 -4.06
CA SER A 636 -3.95 -19.73 -4.77
C SER A 636 -2.97 -20.64 -4.05
N THR A 637 -2.38 -21.57 -4.79
CA THR A 637 -1.28 -22.43 -4.32
C THR A 637 0.01 -21.93 -4.94
N LEU A 638 0.87 -21.34 -4.11
CA LEU A 638 2.22 -20.97 -4.49
C LEU A 638 3.10 -22.23 -4.57
N VAL A 639 3.73 -22.41 -5.73
CA VAL A 639 4.72 -23.47 -5.97
C VAL A 639 6.09 -22.83 -6.05
N LEU A 640 6.93 -23.08 -5.05
CA LEU A 640 8.31 -22.62 -4.97
C LEU A 640 9.26 -23.72 -5.44
N SER A 641 10.27 -23.36 -6.22
CA SER A 641 11.35 -24.27 -6.64
C SER A 641 12.69 -23.60 -6.43
N ASP A 642 13.59 -24.24 -5.71
CA ASP A 642 14.90 -23.66 -5.42
C ASP A 642 15.97 -24.03 -6.47
N ALA A 643 17.16 -23.44 -6.33
CA ALA A 643 18.28 -23.67 -7.24
C ALA A 643 18.78 -25.13 -7.27
N ARG A 644 18.37 -25.98 -6.32
CA ARG A 644 18.68 -27.42 -6.29
C ARG A 644 17.54 -28.28 -6.81
N GLY A 645 16.46 -27.67 -7.30
CA GLY A 645 15.28 -28.36 -7.82
C GLY A 645 14.34 -28.90 -6.73
N ARG A 646 14.51 -28.51 -5.45
CA ARG A 646 13.55 -28.87 -4.40
C ARG A 646 12.31 -28.02 -4.54
N VAL A 647 11.15 -28.65 -4.45
CA VAL A 647 9.84 -28.00 -4.63
C VAL A 647 9.09 -27.97 -3.31
N HIS A 648 8.49 -26.82 -2.99
CA HIS A 648 7.56 -26.66 -1.87
C HIS A 648 6.27 -26.03 -2.35
N ARG A 649 5.15 -26.45 -1.77
CA ARG A 649 3.81 -25.94 -2.11
C ARG A 649 3.18 -25.31 -0.88
N TRP A 650 2.61 -24.13 -1.04
CA TRP A 650 1.97 -23.40 0.04
C TRP A 650 0.66 -22.80 -0.45
N ALA A 651 -0.41 -22.95 0.33
CA ALA A 651 -1.71 -22.40 -0.02
C ALA A 651 -2.38 -21.90 1.26
N VAL A 652 -2.96 -20.70 1.16
CA VAL A 652 -3.76 -20.12 2.24
C VAL A 652 -5.23 -20.33 1.92
N PRO A 653 -6.04 -20.89 2.83
CA PRO A 653 -7.48 -21.00 2.64
C PRO A 653 -8.09 -19.61 2.40
N PRO A 654 -9.02 -19.47 1.46
CA PRO A 654 -9.57 -18.17 1.11
C PRO A 654 -10.54 -17.65 2.18
N GLU A 655 -10.43 -16.37 2.52
CA GLU A 655 -11.31 -15.67 3.48
C GLU A 655 -12.55 -15.06 2.80
N GLY A 656 -13.22 -15.82 1.91
CA GLY A 656 -14.44 -15.40 1.21
C GLY A 656 -14.26 -15.12 -0.29
N PRO A 657 -15.22 -14.42 -0.94
CA PRO A 657 -15.10 -14.07 -2.36
C PRO A 657 -13.86 -13.21 -2.60
N SER A 658 -13.06 -13.59 -3.59
CA SER A 658 -11.77 -12.96 -3.88
C SER A 658 -11.48 -12.96 -5.37
N SER A 659 -10.55 -12.13 -5.84
CA SER A 659 -9.97 -12.30 -7.18
C SER A 659 -8.73 -13.19 -7.13
N LYS A 660 -8.26 -13.68 -8.30
CA LYS A 660 -6.96 -14.37 -8.39
C LYS A 660 -5.81 -13.53 -7.83
N SER A 661 -5.82 -12.23 -8.11
CA SER A 661 -4.77 -11.31 -7.65
C SER A 661 -4.78 -11.15 -6.13
N ASP A 662 -5.96 -11.17 -5.50
CA ASP A 662 -6.06 -11.06 -4.04
C ASP A 662 -5.58 -12.34 -3.37
N ALA A 663 -5.95 -13.51 -3.93
CA ALA A 663 -5.46 -14.80 -3.47
C ALA A 663 -3.93 -14.93 -3.58
N ASP A 664 -3.32 -14.42 -4.66
CA ASP A 664 -1.86 -14.41 -4.81
C ASP A 664 -1.17 -13.53 -3.78
N LYS A 665 -1.73 -12.34 -3.50
CA LYS A 665 -1.24 -11.40 -2.48
C LYS A 665 -1.30 -11.98 -1.08
N THR A 666 -2.45 -12.55 -0.70
CA THR A 666 -2.60 -13.22 0.60
C THR A 666 -1.59 -14.35 0.76
N THR A 667 -1.45 -15.20 -0.26
CA THR A 667 -0.50 -16.31 -0.23
C THR A 667 0.94 -15.85 -0.14
N ALA A 668 1.32 -14.82 -0.91
CA ALA A 668 2.66 -14.25 -0.86
C ALA A 668 2.96 -13.58 0.49
N GLN A 669 1.99 -12.85 1.05
CA GLN A 669 2.11 -12.20 2.35
C GLN A 669 2.39 -13.23 3.45
N ASP A 670 1.62 -14.31 3.49
CA ASP A 670 1.77 -15.37 4.49
C ASP A 670 3.16 -16.02 4.43
N VAL A 671 3.69 -16.26 3.22
CA VAL A 671 5.05 -16.77 3.01
C VAL A 671 6.12 -15.81 3.54
N LEU A 672 5.94 -14.50 3.33
CA LEU A 672 6.86 -13.47 3.81
C LEU A 672 6.81 -13.31 5.33
N GLU A 673 5.63 -13.40 5.93
CA GLU A 673 5.44 -13.39 7.39
C GLU A 673 6.09 -14.60 8.06
N ILE A 674 5.89 -15.80 7.49
CA ILE A 674 6.56 -17.03 7.97
C ILE A 674 8.07 -16.87 7.88
N LEU A 675 8.60 -16.30 6.80
CA LEU A 675 10.03 -16.06 6.64
C LEU A 675 10.61 -15.07 7.66
N ALA A 676 9.82 -14.08 8.10
CA ALA A 676 10.24 -13.09 9.09
C ALA A 676 10.28 -13.63 10.53
N ALA A 677 9.58 -14.75 10.81
CA ALA A 677 9.42 -15.29 12.16
C ALA A 677 10.71 -15.48 12.99
N PRO A 678 11.88 -15.85 12.43
CA PRO A 678 13.14 -15.92 13.20
C PRO A 678 13.63 -14.57 13.74
N ALA A 679 13.38 -13.47 13.02
CA ALA A 679 13.73 -12.12 13.49
C ALA A 679 12.81 -11.70 14.66
N ASP A 680 11.54 -12.08 14.58
CA ASP A 680 10.48 -11.69 15.51
C ASP A 680 10.35 -12.60 16.75
N ASP A 681 11.22 -13.61 16.86
CA ASP A 681 11.14 -14.61 17.96
C ASP A 681 9.82 -15.41 17.97
N LEU A 682 9.23 -15.59 16.79
CA LEU A 682 7.92 -16.22 16.61
C LEU A 682 8.00 -17.68 16.09
N VAL A 683 9.20 -18.24 15.96
CA VAL A 683 9.40 -19.60 15.42
C VAL A 683 8.62 -20.66 16.20
N ASP A 684 8.51 -20.51 17.51
CA ASP A 684 7.78 -21.45 18.38
C ASP A 684 6.26 -21.35 18.24
N ALA A 685 5.75 -20.20 17.77
CA ALA A 685 4.33 -19.98 17.53
C ALA A 685 3.85 -20.57 16.19
N LEU A 686 4.77 -20.89 15.29
CA LEU A 686 4.45 -21.45 13.97
C LEU A 686 3.89 -22.87 14.07
N THR A 687 2.93 -23.18 13.20
CA THR A 687 2.43 -24.55 12.99
C THR A 687 3.50 -25.45 12.39
N MET A 688 3.28 -26.76 12.38
CA MET A 688 4.25 -27.70 11.80
C MET A 688 4.51 -27.40 10.32
N ALA A 689 3.45 -27.16 9.55
CA ALA A 689 3.53 -26.87 8.13
C ALA A 689 4.23 -25.52 7.84
N GLU A 690 3.98 -24.49 8.68
CA GLU A 690 4.69 -23.21 8.60
C GLU A 690 6.19 -23.38 8.88
N ARG A 691 6.55 -24.20 9.87
CA ARG A 691 7.95 -24.53 10.16
C ARG A 691 8.62 -25.33 9.04
N ASP A 692 7.89 -26.22 8.37
CA ASP A 692 8.38 -26.91 7.17
C ASP A 692 8.68 -25.92 6.04
N LEU A 693 7.75 -25.00 5.76
CA LEU A 693 7.95 -23.94 4.77
C LEU A 693 9.13 -23.03 5.14
N LEU A 694 9.22 -22.59 6.39
CA LEU A 694 10.33 -21.75 6.87
C LEU A 694 11.67 -22.45 6.69
N ARG A 695 11.77 -23.73 7.05
CA ARG A 695 12.97 -24.55 6.82
C ARG A 695 13.33 -24.62 5.34
N TYR A 696 12.34 -24.85 4.47
CA TYR A 696 12.54 -24.86 3.03
C TYR A 696 13.10 -23.53 2.53
N LEU A 697 12.46 -22.40 2.89
CA LEU A 697 12.86 -21.06 2.46
C LEU A 697 14.27 -20.70 2.92
N LEU A 698 14.60 -20.95 4.19
CA LEU A 698 15.95 -20.69 4.72
C LEU A 698 17.00 -21.55 4.03
N ARG A 699 16.73 -22.85 3.80
CA ARG A 699 17.65 -23.72 3.04
C ARG A 699 17.84 -23.24 1.60
N ALA A 700 16.75 -22.82 0.93
CA ALA A 700 16.80 -22.30 -0.42
C ALA A 700 17.64 -21.02 -0.51
N GLN A 701 17.49 -20.09 0.44
CA GLN A 701 18.31 -18.87 0.52
C GLN A 701 19.79 -19.19 0.73
N LEU A 702 20.10 -20.08 1.67
CA LEU A 702 21.47 -20.49 1.98
C LEU A 702 22.16 -21.19 0.81
N ASP A 703 21.43 -22.05 0.09
CA ASP A 703 21.95 -22.73 -1.08
C ASP A 703 22.13 -21.76 -2.26
N GLY A 704 21.23 -20.78 -2.41
CA GLY A 704 21.30 -19.72 -3.41
C GLY A 704 22.43 -18.71 -3.20
N LEU A 705 22.95 -18.55 -1.97
CA LEU A 705 24.05 -17.61 -1.70
C LEU A 705 25.28 -17.85 -2.59
N ALA A 706 25.58 -19.12 -2.89
CA ALA A 706 26.73 -19.51 -3.69
C ALA A 706 26.66 -19.00 -5.15
N THR A 707 25.46 -18.72 -5.66
CA THR A 707 25.22 -18.29 -7.05
C THR A 707 24.92 -16.79 -7.16
N THR A 708 24.94 -16.05 -6.05
CA THR A 708 24.67 -14.60 -6.04
C THR A 708 25.74 -13.80 -6.80
N THR A 709 25.31 -12.77 -7.50
CA THR A 709 26.18 -11.74 -8.09
C THR A 709 26.65 -10.74 -7.03
N ALA A 710 27.68 -9.94 -7.34
CA ALA A 710 28.15 -8.88 -6.45
C ALA A 710 27.03 -7.86 -6.12
N ARG A 711 26.21 -7.50 -7.11
CA ARG A 711 25.05 -6.62 -6.94
C ARG A 711 23.98 -7.23 -6.05
N GLN A 712 23.69 -8.52 -6.18
CA GLN A 712 22.74 -9.22 -5.31
C GLN A 712 23.26 -9.30 -3.87
N ARG A 713 24.56 -9.55 -3.65
CA ARG A 713 25.15 -9.55 -2.29
C ARG A 713 25.01 -8.19 -1.60
N ILE A 714 25.22 -7.10 -2.32
CA ILE A 714 24.98 -5.74 -1.78
C ILE A 714 23.52 -5.60 -1.34
N ARG A 715 22.57 -6.02 -2.18
CA ARG A 715 21.13 -5.98 -1.83
C ARG A 715 20.76 -6.88 -0.65
N ILE A 716 21.37 -8.06 -0.51
CA ILE A 716 21.17 -8.95 0.65
C ILE A 716 21.58 -8.23 1.93
N ILE A 717 22.75 -7.59 1.92
CA ILE A 717 23.31 -6.86 3.07
C ILE A 717 22.47 -5.61 3.37
N SER A 718 22.20 -4.78 2.36
CA SER A 718 21.41 -3.55 2.52
C SER A 718 19.96 -3.83 2.92
N GLY A 719 19.39 -4.93 2.47
CA GLY A 719 18.03 -5.35 2.80
C GLY A 719 17.89 -6.11 4.13
N GLY A 720 18.99 -6.33 4.87
CA GLY A 720 18.96 -7.02 6.16
C GLY A 720 18.63 -8.51 6.09
N LEU A 721 18.67 -9.11 4.90
CA LEU A 721 18.31 -10.51 4.72
C LEU A 721 19.33 -11.42 5.42
N LEU A 722 18.86 -12.55 5.96
CA LEU A 722 19.68 -13.48 6.75
C LEU A 722 20.37 -12.81 7.98
N GLY A 723 19.70 -11.83 8.60
CA GLY A 723 20.18 -11.16 9.82
C GLY A 723 21.41 -10.26 9.58
N THR A 724 21.69 -9.87 8.34
CA THR A 724 22.85 -9.03 7.97
C THR A 724 22.76 -7.60 8.49
N ASP A 725 21.56 -7.16 8.82
CA ASP A 725 21.25 -5.89 9.45
C ASP A 725 21.66 -5.82 10.94
N LEU A 726 21.48 -6.90 11.69
CA LEU A 726 21.99 -7.03 13.06
C LEU A 726 23.53 -6.89 13.07
N LEU A 727 24.19 -7.43 12.04
CA LEU A 727 25.62 -7.24 11.83
C LEU A 727 25.98 -5.80 11.43
N ALA A 728 25.25 -5.21 10.48
CA ALA A 728 25.48 -3.86 10.02
C ALA A 728 25.30 -2.81 11.13
N THR A 729 24.44 -3.11 12.11
CA THR A 729 24.14 -2.24 13.23
C THR A 729 24.95 -2.52 14.50
N GLY A 730 25.86 -3.50 14.45
CA GLY A 730 26.76 -3.86 15.54
C GLY A 730 26.11 -4.64 16.70
N ASP A 731 24.84 -5.04 16.57
CA ASP A 731 24.13 -5.82 17.58
C ASP A 731 24.46 -7.32 17.45
N LEU A 732 25.68 -7.66 17.87
CA LEU A 732 26.24 -9.00 17.76
C LEU A 732 25.49 -10.02 18.62
N ASP A 733 24.92 -9.61 19.76
CA ASP A 733 24.17 -10.48 20.65
C ASP A 733 22.83 -10.88 20.02
N ALA A 734 22.10 -9.91 19.45
CA ALA A 734 20.88 -10.19 18.71
C ALA A 734 21.16 -11.06 17.47
N PHE A 735 22.25 -10.81 16.76
CA PHE A 735 22.66 -11.66 15.64
C PHE A 735 22.95 -13.10 16.10
N CYS A 736 23.70 -13.29 17.18
CA CYS A 736 23.98 -14.62 17.73
C CYS A 736 22.71 -15.35 18.20
N ALA A 737 21.75 -14.62 18.78
CA ALA A 737 20.46 -15.18 19.16
C ALA A 737 19.62 -15.60 17.94
N TRP A 738 19.58 -14.77 16.90
CA TRP A 738 18.93 -15.10 15.63
C TRP A 738 19.59 -16.31 14.96
N ALA A 739 20.92 -16.31 14.87
CA ALA A 739 21.69 -17.37 14.22
C ALA A 739 21.52 -18.72 14.92
N ARG A 740 21.46 -18.75 16.26
CA ARG A 740 21.16 -19.97 17.02
C ARG A 740 19.77 -20.51 16.71
N ARG A 741 18.74 -19.64 16.70
CA ARG A 741 17.37 -20.04 16.36
C ARG A 741 17.28 -20.62 14.94
N VAL A 742 17.95 -20.00 13.97
CA VAL A 742 18.04 -20.53 12.60
C VAL A 742 18.80 -21.86 12.57
N HIS A 743 19.89 -21.98 13.32
CA HIS A 743 20.65 -23.23 13.42
C HIS A 743 19.77 -24.37 13.96
N ASP A 744 19.14 -24.17 15.11
CA ASP A 744 18.28 -25.16 15.76
C ASP A 744 17.13 -25.58 14.85
N LEU A 745 16.47 -24.61 14.19
CA LEU A 745 15.41 -24.87 13.24
C LEU A 745 15.85 -25.73 12.05
N LEU A 746 17.07 -25.52 11.56
CA LEU A 746 17.60 -26.28 10.40
C LEU A 746 18.14 -27.66 10.77
N HIS A 747 18.51 -27.89 12.04
CA HIS A 747 19.18 -29.10 12.54
C HIS A 747 18.29 -29.97 13.45
N ALA A 748 17.04 -29.58 13.70
CA ALA A 748 16.14 -30.32 14.59
C ALA A 748 15.82 -31.77 14.15
N GLU A 749 16.01 -32.15 12.88
CA GLU A 749 15.63 -33.49 12.37
C GLU A 749 16.54 -34.12 11.29
N ASP A 750 17.68 -33.53 10.89
CA ASP A 750 18.51 -34.09 9.80
C ASP A 750 19.99 -33.64 9.87
N ASP A 751 20.92 -34.59 10.02
CA ASP A 751 22.39 -34.40 10.14
C ASP A 751 23.07 -34.01 8.81
N THR A 752 22.29 -33.64 7.79
CA THR A 752 22.75 -33.41 6.41
C THR A 752 22.83 -31.93 6.00
N VAL A 753 22.81 -31.00 6.96
CA VAL A 753 22.94 -29.56 6.65
C VAL A 753 24.35 -29.26 6.11
N PRO A 754 24.49 -28.74 4.88
CA PRO A 754 25.80 -28.47 4.30
C PRO A 754 26.52 -27.31 5.03
N PRO A 755 27.84 -27.15 4.82
CA PRO A 755 28.70 -26.22 5.55
C PRO A 755 28.64 -24.71 5.19
N PRO A 756 27.68 -24.10 4.43
CA PRO A 756 27.70 -22.65 4.19
C PRO A 756 27.58 -21.81 5.47
N LEU A 757 26.62 -22.12 6.36
CA LEU A 757 26.42 -21.38 7.61
C LEU A 757 27.64 -21.51 8.52
N GLY A 758 28.14 -22.74 8.74
CA GLY A 758 29.33 -22.98 9.57
C GLY A 758 30.63 -22.39 8.99
N ARG A 759 30.71 -22.15 7.68
CA ARG A 759 31.85 -21.46 7.03
C ARG A 759 31.70 -19.94 7.18
N LEU A 760 30.49 -19.39 7.06
CA LEU A 760 30.18 -17.99 7.34
C LEU A 760 30.46 -17.66 8.83
N PHE A 761 30.04 -18.55 9.73
CA PHE A 761 30.34 -18.53 11.17
C PHE A 761 31.86 -18.55 11.43
N ARG A 762 32.61 -19.49 10.80
CA ARG A 762 34.08 -19.58 10.95
C ARG A 762 34.84 -18.38 10.40
N ILE A 763 34.39 -17.80 9.28
CA ILE A 763 35.00 -16.58 8.71
C ILE A 763 34.78 -15.39 9.64
N MET A 764 33.59 -15.28 10.25
CA MET A 764 33.27 -14.19 11.17
C MET A 764 33.97 -14.33 12.53
N VAL A 765 33.98 -15.53 13.12
CA VAL A 765 34.72 -15.86 14.35
C VAL A 765 36.23 -15.62 14.17
N ARG A 766 36.80 -15.91 12.98
CA ARG A 766 38.21 -15.61 12.69
C ARG A 766 38.54 -14.11 12.58
N ARG A 767 37.57 -13.26 12.23
CA ARG A 767 37.77 -11.80 12.10
C ARG A 767 37.56 -11.03 13.41
N HIS A 768 36.87 -11.63 14.38
CA HIS A 768 36.59 -11.00 15.68
C HIS A 768 36.86 -11.98 16.85
N PRO A 769 38.13 -12.15 17.26
CA PRO A 769 38.55 -13.15 18.26
C PRO A 769 37.97 -12.95 19.66
N THR A 770 37.44 -11.76 19.96
CA THR A 770 36.83 -11.42 21.26
C THR A 770 35.54 -12.19 21.54
N LEU A 771 34.93 -12.81 20.52
CA LEU A 771 33.73 -13.65 20.64
C LEU A 771 33.96 -15.00 21.36
N LEU A 772 35.21 -15.43 21.57
CA LEU A 772 35.53 -16.67 22.31
C LEU A 772 35.59 -16.48 23.83
N ALA A 773 35.53 -15.25 24.34
CA ALA A 773 35.71 -14.98 25.77
C ALA A 773 34.42 -15.08 26.60
N ALA A 774 33.26 -15.30 25.97
CA ALA A 774 31.95 -15.34 26.64
C ALA A 774 31.09 -16.55 26.22
N SER A 775 31.72 -17.68 25.89
CA SER A 775 31.07 -18.99 25.70
C SER A 775 31.38 -19.94 26.84
#